data_AF-A0A8H2W7H9-F1
#
_entry.id   AF-A0A8H2W7H9-F1
#
_cell.length_a   1.000
_cell.length_b   1.000
_cell.length_c   1.000
_cell.angle_alpha   90.00
_cell.angle_beta   90.00
_cell.angle_gamma   90.00
#
_symmetry.space_group_name_H-M   'P 1'
#
loop_
_entity.id
_entity.type
_entity.pdbx_description
1 polymer ?
#
loop_
_entity_poly.entity_id
_entity_poly.type
_entity_poly.pdbx_seq_one_letter_code
_entity_poly.pdbx_strand_id
1 'polypeptide(L)'
;MSEREFDILVIGATGYTGQLIIEYLANHSRAPSLRIALGGRTISKVQELANKYNNVAAIYVDVSKEPSVEEAVAKTRVVINIAGPYWTRGACAKNSVHYVDLTGEAPWVAQIIEEYDYLAHKNKACIVPCSGYDSIPSDLAAHLALRALEKQLGGKLPSHISSTAAHKTKGGISGGTAASIMSAFEEVPREQRAKGLGWGLSPMPAPPGFSALPRMLYSLPHITPTIWGGYFVMSAINASIVRRSWGLRYYQAPKSKCPTFSYTEFMTINGSLISGLLISLTVFFFGAAMALLPPVRWLVKNVLPKSGEGPSPDKLDKGYFGVVNVAEGGGVVVKAIVDGNGDPGYRLTSIMIVESALLLLDPENLTDIGKGGGILTPSVAYGDALAKVLEGTGRFKIGVEVLEDKKTRDMSERLFDILVIGATGYTGRLVVEYLANHSRAHSLRIALGGRTISKVQELANKYKNVGALYVDVGEEQSVKEAVPKARVVMNIAGPYWERGSVVVKACAENGVHYVDLAGEVHWVSDMIEQYDQLAHKNKACIVPSSGYDSIPSDLAAHLALRELEKELAGNLPSHIRSTAAHTFKGGMSGGTATTVLSSFDLPSDQRLKGAGWTLSPIPAPPGFSLLPKILYSLPHIKPKVWGGFFIMSAVNEPVVRRSWGLRQQQVPPSDRPIFSYNEFMSTKGGPIMGILLSFTLFFTIAALTILPPFRWLLKRMSPKSGEGPSPDKLEGGYFGVINVTEAGDIAVKATIDGKGDPSYTLTAIMIAESALLLLDPENLTDVGKQGGLLTPSVAYGDALEKVLERTGRFKIGVEVLDTKDKQRE
;
A
#
# COMPACT_ATOMS: atom_id res chain seq x y z
N MET A 1 29.75 30.94 -29.42
CA MET A 1 28.67 31.94 -29.28
C MET A 1 29.36 33.26 -29.04
N SER A 2 29.03 34.32 -29.79
CA SER A 2 29.57 35.66 -29.54
C SER A 2 29.40 36.02 -28.06
N GLU A 3 30.40 36.68 -27.50
CA GLU A 3 30.38 37.12 -26.11
C GLU A 3 29.17 38.07 -25.93
N ARG A 4 28.10 37.57 -25.28
CA ARG A 4 26.90 38.38 -24.98
C ARG A 4 27.34 39.55 -24.11
N GLU A 5 26.74 40.73 -24.28
CA GLU A 5 27.11 41.97 -23.56
C GLU A 5 26.86 41.86 -22.05
N PHE A 6 25.78 41.18 -21.66
CA PHE A 6 25.39 41.01 -20.26
C PHE A 6 25.24 39.53 -19.90
N ASP A 7 25.59 39.19 -18.66
CA ASP A 7 25.35 37.86 -18.11
C ASP A 7 23.91 37.75 -17.60
N ILE A 8 23.42 38.76 -16.88
CA ILE A 8 22.06 38.79 -16.32
C ILE A 8 21.37 40.10 -16.68
N LEU A 9 20.15 40.00 -17.22
CA LEU A 9 19.22 41.12 -17.38
C LEU A 9 18.05 41.00 -16.40
N VAL A 10 17.83 42.01 -15.57
CA VAL A 10 16.70 42.10 -14.64
C VAL A 10 15.66 43.07 -15.17
N ILE A 11 14.49 42.55 -15.56
CA ILE A 11 13.34 43.34 -16.03
C ILE A 11 12.35 43.53 -14.88
N GLY A 12 12.00 44.79 -14.59
CA GLY A 12 11.11 45.16 -13.48
C GLY A 12 11.83 45.49 -12.17
N ALA A 13 13.15 45.71 -12.23
CA ALA A 13 14.01 45.99 -11.07
C ALA A 13 13.56 47.19 -10.20
N THR A 14 12.81 48.15 -10.74
CA THR A 14 12.34 49.33 -10.01
C THR A 14 11.21 49.03 -9.02
N GLY A 15 10.51 47.90 -9.16
CA GLY A 15 9.49 47.47 -8.20
C GLY A 15 10.10 46.95 -6.90
N TYR A 16 9.32 46.84 -5.82
CA TYR A 16 9.81 46.45 -4.50
C TYR A 16 10.59 45.11 -4.51
N THR A 17 10.00 44.04 -5.05
CA THR A 17 10.69 42.73 -5.19
C THR A 17 11.91 42.82 -6.09
N GLY A 18 11.87 43.69 -7.11
CA GLY A 18 13.00 43.94 -8.00
C GLY A 18 14.18 44.59 -7.31
N GLN A 19 13.91 45.52 -6.39
CA GLN A 19 14.92 46.16 -5.56
C GLN A 19 15.60 45.14 -4.64
N LEU A 20 14.83 44.22 -4.05
CA LEU A 20 15.39 43.12 -3.25
C LEU A 20 16.21 42.12 -4.09
N ILE A 21 15.80 41.86 -5.33
CA ILE A 21 16.55 41.01 -6.27
C ILE A 21 17.90 41.65 -6.59
N ILE A 22 17.94 42.94 -6.97
CA ILE A 22 19.21 43.59 -7.29
C ILE A 22 20.07 43.81 -6.05
N GLU A 23 19.48 44.09 -4.88
CA GLU A 23 20.19 44.19 -3.61
C GLU A 23 20.90 42.87 -3.29
N TYR A 24 20.22 41.73 -3.45
CA TYR A 24 20.84 40.42 -3.23
C TYR A 24 21.88 40.09 -4.30
N LEU A 25 21.56 40.28 -5.58
CA LEU A 25 22.44 39.96 -6.70
C LEU A 25 23.73 40.80 -6.68
N ALA A 26 23.65 42.09 -6.37
CA ALA A 26 24.81 42.99 -6.32
C ALA A 26 25.72 42.72 -5.12
N ASN A 27 25.18 42.18 -4.02
CA ASN A 27 25.94 41.77 -2.85
C ASN A 27 26.41 40.30 -2.90
N HIS A 28 26.07 39.57 -3.96
CA HIS A 28 26.46 38.18 -4.13
C HIS A 28 27.98 38.05 -4.38
N SER A 29 28.61 36.97 -3.91
CA SER A 29 30.07 36.76 -4.05
C SER A 29 30.56 36.75 -5.50
N ARG A 30 29.68 36.35 -6.44
CA ARG A 30 29.93 36.37 -7.89
C ARG A 30 29.74 37.74 -8.55
N ALA A 31 29.10 38.70 -7.89
CA ALA A 31 28.74 39.99 -8.48
C ALA A 31 29.92 40.72 -9.16
N PRO A 32 31.16 40.74 -8.60
CA PRO A 32 32.30 41.40 -9.26
C PRO A 32 32.66 40.82 -10.63
N SER A 33 32.30 39.56 -10.89
CA SER A 33 32.57 38.86 -12.15
C SER A 33 31.41 38.88 -13.15
N LEU A 34 30.26 39.45 -12.78
CA LEU A 34 29.04 39.44 -13.60
C LEU A 34 28.80 40.80 -14.24
N ARG A 35 28.41 40.80 -15.51
CA ARG A 35 27.90 41.99 -16.22
C ARG A 35 26.37 42.01 -16.07
N ILE A 36 25.88 42.87 -15.18
CA ILE A 36 24.46 42.94 -14.84
C ILE A 36 23.82 44.12 -15.57
N ALA A 37 22.65 43.93 -16.16
CA ALA A 37 21.83 45.00 -16.72
C ALA A 37 20.46 45.06 -16.05
N LEU A 38 19.98 46.28 -15.79
CA LEU A 38 18.61 46.54 -15.38
C LEU A 38 17.82 47.09 -16.57
N GLY A 39 16.67 46.48 -16.86
CA GLY A 39 15.80 46.85 -17.97
C GLY A 39 14.54 47.57 -17.51
N GLY A 40 14.19 48.69 -18.14
CA GLY A 40 12.90 49.33 -17.93
C GLY A 40 12.55 50.45 -18.90
N ARG A 41 11.26 50.77 -19.02
CA ARG A 41 10.72 51.79 -19.94
C ARG A 41 11.06 53.22 -19.55
N THR A 42 11.42 53.47 -18.29
CA THR A 42 11.78 54.79 -17.78
C THR A 42 13.26 54.77 -17.40
N ILE A 43 14.11 55.06 -18.38
CA ILE A 43 15.57 54.90 -18.26
C ILE A 43 16.16 55.67 -17.08
N SER A 44 15.64 56.86 -16.75
CA SER A 44 16.12 57.68 -15.63
C SER A 44 16.00 56.96 -14.29
N LYS A 45 14.86 56.30 -14.01
CA LYS A 45 14.64 55.53 -12.77
C LYS A 45 15.54 54.30 -12.70
N VAL A 46 15.78 53.67 -13.84
CA VAL A 46 16.61 52.46 -13.94
C VAL A 46 18.09 52.84 -13.73
N GLN A 47 18.53 53.95 -14.32
CA GLN A 47 19.89 54.48 -14.14
C GLN A 47 20.14 54.89 -12.69
N GLU A 48 19.19 55.57 -12.05
CA GLU A 48 19.28 55.94 -10.64
C GLU A 48 19.46 54.71 -9.74
N LEU A 49 18.74 53.62 -10.03
CA LEU A 49 18.88 52.36 -9.31
C LEU A 49 20.22 51.66 -9.61
N ALA A 50 20.63 51.62 -10.88
CA ALA A 50 21.88 51.01 -11.32
C ALA A 50 23.10 51.69 -10.66
N ASN A 51 23.09 53.02 -10.57
CA ASN A 51 24.16 53.82 -9.98
C ASN A 51 24.41 53.54 -8.48
N LYS A 52 23.50 52.83 -7.80
CA LYS A 52 23.69 52.41 -6.40
C LYS A 52 24.65 51.22 -6.25
N TYR A 53 24.95 50.53 -7.34
CA TYR A 53 25.71 49.28 -7.34
C TYR A 53 26.86 49.31 -8.36
N ASN A 54 27.94 48.61 -8.05
CA ASN A 54 29.07 48.48 -8.99
C ASN A 54 28.75 47.44 -10.07
N ASN A 55 29.27 47.64 -11.28
CA ASN A 55 29.11 46.71 -12.42
C ASN A 55 27.66 46.44 -12.85
N VAL A 56 26.76 47.41 -12.62
CA VAL A 56 25.36 47.35 -13.04
C VAL A 56 25.09 48.44 -14.08
N ALA A 57 24.66 48.03 -15.28
CA ALA A 57 24.24 48.90 -16.36
C ALA A 57 22.72 49.12 -16.34
N ALA A 58 22.27 50.25 -16.89
CA ALA A 58 20.85 50.50 -17.15
C ALA A 58 20.59 50.49 -18.66
N ILE A 59 19.57 49.73 -19.08
CA ILE A 59 19.17 49.64 -20.48
C ILE A 59 17.67 49.92 -20.64
N TYR A 60 17.30 50.51 -21.78
CA TYR A 60 15.90 50.76 -22.11
C TYR A 60 15.25 49.46 -22.55
N VAL A 61 14.18 49.06 -21.86
CA VAL A 61 13.37 47.89 -22.22
C VAL A 61 11.90 48.21 -22.00
N ASP A 62 11.13 48.26 -23.08
CA ASP A 62 9.69 48.41 -23.04
C ASP A 62 9.02 47.06 -23.31
N VAL A 63 8.58 46.40 -22.24
CA VAL A 63 7.90 45.09 -22.30
C VAL A 63 6.58 45.10 -23.09
N SER A 64 6.03 46.28 -23.41
CA SER A 64 4.87 46.42 -24.29
C SER A 64 5.22 46.34 -25.79
N LYS A 65 6.51 46.34 -26.15
CA LYS A 65 6.99 46.34 -27.54
C LYS A 65 7.94 45.16 -27.78
N GLU A 66 7.48 44.16 -28.55
CA GLU A 66 8.27 42.95 -28.85
C GLU A 66 9.68 43.25 -29.38
N PRO A 67 9.91 44.19 -30.34
CA PRO A 67 11.26 44.47 -30.82
C PRO A 67 12.22 45.00 -29.74
N SER A 68 11.70 45.79 -28.78
CA SER A 68 12.52 46.31 -27.67
C SER A 68 12.99 45.20 -26.74
N VAL A 69 12.12 44.22 -26.52
CA VAL A 69 12.43 43.05 -25.68
C VAL A 69 13.42 42.14 -26.41
N GLU A 70 13.19 41.86 -27.69
CA GLU A 70 14.06 41.02 -28.51
C GLU A 70 15.50 41.54 -28.55
N GLU A 71 15.68 42.85 -28.76
CA GLU A 71 17.00 43.49 -28.81
C GLU A 71 17.75 43.35 -27.47
N ALA A 72 17.05 43.58 -26.36
CA ALA A 72 17.64 43.46 -25.03
C ALA A 72 18.00 42.01 -24.69
N VAL A 73 17.09 41.08 -24.97
CA VAL A 73 17.30 39.63 -24.74
C VAL A 73 18.48 39.11 -25.55
N ALA A 74 18.60 39.49 -26.83
CA ALA A 74 19.70 39.07 -27.70
C ALA A 74 21.10 39.49 -27.21
N LYS A 75 21.19 40.44 -26.28
CA LYS A 75 22.47 40.88 -25.68
C LYS A 75 22.81 40.14 -24.38
N THR A 76 21.99 39.19 -23.94
CA THR A 76 22.04 38.62 -22.58
C THR A 76 22.18 37.09 -22.58
N ARG A 77 22.61 36.51 -21.45
CA ARG A 77 22.66 35.05 -21.24
C ARG A 77 21.48 34.52 -20.44
N VAL A 78 21.10 35.24 -19.39
CA VAL A 78 19.97 34.91 -18.50
C VAL A 78 19.11 36.15 -18.28
N VAL A 79 17.78 35.96 -18.31
CA VAL A 79 16.81 37.01 -18.00
C VAL A 79 16.04 36.66 -16.74
N ILE A 80 16.08 37.57 -15.76
CA ILE A 80 15.19 37.58 -14.60
C ILE A 80 14.05 38.54 -14.91
N ASN A 81 12.82 38.05 -14.99
CA ASN A 81 11.67 38.91 -15.27
C ASN A 81 10.64 38.87 -14.15
N ILE A 82 10.32 40.05 -13.64
CA ILE A 82 9.33 40.27 -12.58
C ILE A 82 8.26 41.29 -13.00
N ALA A 83 8.22 41.68 -14.27
CA ALA A 83 7.23 42.61 -14.82
C ALA A 83 6.51 42.02 -16.04
N GLY A 84 5.17 42.06 -15.99
CA GLY A 84 4.32 41.77 -17.15
C GLY A 84 4.09 43.00 -18.04
N PRO A 85 3.58 42.83 -19.28
CA PRO A 85 3.27 41.56 -19.95
C PRO A 85 4.53 40.82 -20.43
N TYR A 86 4.47 39.49 -20.49
CA TYR A 86 5.67 38.65 -20.52
C TYR A 86 6.02 38.06 -21.90
N TRP A 87 6.06 38.87 -22.96
CA TRP A 87 6.57 38.49 -24.30
C TRP A 87 8.04 38.01 -24.28
N THR A 88 8.77 38.38 -23.23
CA THR A 88 10.18 38.09 -22.97
C THR A 88 10.58 36.63 -23.15
N ARG A 89 9.68 35.66 -22.95
CA ARG A 89 10.01 34.23 -23.03
C ARG A 89 10.09 33.74 -24.47
N GLY A 90 9.21 34.23 -25.34
CA GLY A 90 9.29 33.96 -26.77
C GLY A 90 10.61 34.47 -27.32
N ALA A 91 11.01 35.68 -26.92
CA ALA A 91 12.32 36.25 -27.22
C ALA A 91 13.47 35.38 -26.70
N CYS A 92 13.39 34.90 -25.45
CA CYS A 92 14.41 34.05 -24.87
C CYS A 92 14.53 32.69 -25.59
N ALA A 93 13.40 32.05 -25.87
CA ALA A 93 13.34 30.81 -26.63
C ALA A 93 13.92 30.97 -28.03
N LYS A 94 13.59 32.06 -28.74
CA LYS A 94 14.14 32.39 -30.08
C LYS A 94 15.66 32.61 -30.04
N ASN A 95 16.17 33.33 -29.05
CA ASN A 95 17.57 33.76 -29.00
C ASN A 95 18.52 32.81 -28.28
N SER A 96 18.06 31.63 -27.83
CA SER A 96 18.86 30.71 -27.01
C SER A 96 19.33 31.36 -25.70
N VAL A 97 18.41 32.06 -25.02
CA VAL A 97 18.67 32.78 -23.76
C VAL A 97 17.87 32.10 -22.64
N HIS A 98 18.50 31.93 -21.49
CA HIS A 98 17.87 31.32 -20.32
C HIS A 98 16.95 32.30 -19.60
N TYR A 99 15.94 31.80 -18.89
CA TYR A 99 14.89 32.66 -18.33
C TYR A 99 14.37 32.14 -16.99
N VAL A 100 14.13 33.04 -16.04
CA VAL A 100 13.41 32.79 -14.78
C VAL A 100 12.40 33.89 -14.46
N ASP A 101 11.32 33.53 -13.77
CA ASP A 101 10.34 34.49 -13.23
C ASP A 101 9.69 34.04 -11.92
N LEU A 102 8.74 34.84 -11.44
CA LEU A 102 7.96 34.61 -10.22
C LEU A 102 6.47 34.35 -10.49
N THR A 103 6.08 33.85 -11.66
CA THR A 103 4.66 33.65 -11.95
C THR A 103 4.03 32.61 -11.02
N GLY A 104 2.84 32.90 -10.49
CA GLY A 104 2.02 31.97 -9.72
C GLY A 104 0.83 31.40 -10.52
N GLU A 105 0.77 31.67 -11.83
CA GLU A 105 -0.43 31.48 -12.65
C GLU A 105 -0.33 30.22 -13.50
N ALA A 106 -0.90 29.11 -13.00
CA ALA A 106 -0.80 27.81 -13.65
C ALA A 106 -1.39 27.77 -15.08
N PRO A 107 -2.56 28.38 -15.38
CA PRO A 107 -3.09 28.45 -16.75
C PRO A 107 -2.13 29.13 -17.71
N TRP A 108 -1.43 30.14 -17.23
CA TRP A 108 -0.47 30.90 -18.00
C TRP A 108 0.81 30.07 -18.24
N VAL A 109 1.25 29.26 -17.27
CA VAL A 109 2.33 28.28 -17.49
C VAL A 109 1.93 27.24 -18.56
N ALA A 110 0.68 26.77 -18.56
CA ALA A 110 0.19 25.85 -19.60
C ALA A 110 0.30 26.47 -21.00
N GLN A 111 -0.08 27.73 -21.14
CA GLN A 111 0.00 28.46 -22.41
C GLN A 111 1.44 28.55 -22.95
N ILE A 112 2.42 28.90 -22.11
CA ILE A 112 3.81 29.00 -22.59
C ILE A 112 4.42 27.64 -22.95
N ILE A 113 3.95 26.55 -22.32
CA ILE A 113 4.36 25.19 -22.68
C ILE A 113 3.84 24.88 -24.08
N GLU A 114 2.55 25.15 -24.34
CA GLU A 114 1.94 24.96 -25.66
C GLU A 114 2.65 25.80 -26.74
N GLU A 115 2.99 27.05 -26.44
CA GLU A 115 3.55 27.99 -27.43
C GLU A 115 5.07 27.85 -27.67
N TYR A 116 5.87 27.63 -26.62
CA TYR A 116 7.33 27.84 -26.69
C TYR A 116 8.19 26.63 -26.30
N ASP A 117 7.62 25.54 -25.75
CA ASP A 117 8.42 24.40 -25.27
C ASP A 117 9.29 23.77 -26.36
N TYR A 118 8.70 23.53 -27.54
CA TYR A 118 9.44 23.02 -28.69
C TYR A 118 10.58 23.96 -29.11
N LEU A 119 10.32 25.26 -29.18
CA LEU A 119 11.32 26.24 -29.61
C LEU A 119 12.45 26.36 -28.59
N ALA A 120 12.11 26.40 -27.31
CA ALA A 120 13.06 26.46 -26.20
C ALA A 120 13.95 25.21 -26.17
N HIS A 121 13.37 24.02 -26.38
CA HIS A 121 14.12 22.78 -26.50
C HIS A 121 15.04 22.78 -27.73
N LYS A 122 14.52 23.16 -28.91
CA LYS A 122 15.30 23.24 -30.16
C LYS A 122 16.51 24.15 -30.02
N ASN A 123 16.35 25.27 -29.34
CA ASN A 123 17.38 26.29 -29.18
C ASN A 123 18.17 26.15 -27.87
N LYS A 124 17.95 25.08 -27.10
CA LYS A 124 18.58 24.83 -25.78
C LYS A 124 18.40 25.98 -24.78
N ALA A 125 17.33 26.75 -24.91
CA ALA A 125 16.93 27.75 -23.95
C ALA A 125 16.23 27.04 -22.78
N CYS A 126 16.85 27.05 -21.60
CA CYS A 126 16.22 26.61 -20.36
C CYS A 126 15.37 27.74 -19.76
N ILE A 127 14.04 27.58 -19.80
CA ILE A 127 13.05 28.54 -19.29
C ILE A 127 12.38 27.94 -18.07
N VAL A 128 12.54 28.57 -16.91
CA VAL A 128 12.08 28.05 -15.62
C VAL A 128 11.10 29.04 -14.97
N PRO A 129 9.80 28.95 -15.28
CA PRO A 129 8.79 29.73 -14.57
C PRO A 129 8.68 29.32 -13.10
N CYS A 130 8.03 30.15 -12.30
CA CYS A 130 7.72 29.86 -10.89
C CYS A 130 8.98 29.71 -10.01
N SER A 131 10.05 30.45 -10.29
CA SER A 131 11.32 30.39 -9.55
C SER A 131 11.29 31.16 -8.20
N GLY A 132 10.19 31.04 -7.45
CA GLY A 132 9.98 31.68 -6.15
C GLY A 132 9.38 30.75 -5.10
N TYR A 133 8.86 31.32 -4.01
CA TYR A 133 8.20 30.57 -2.94
C TYR A 133 6.99 29.76 -3.43
N ASP A 134 6.33 30.25 -4.48
CA ASP A 134 5.12 29.66 -5.07
C ASP A 134 5.41 28.37 -5.88
N SER A 135 6.61 27.78 -5.77
CA SER A 135 6.89 26.45 -6.31
C SER A 135 8.15 25.80 -5.75
N ILE A 136 9.27 26.54 -5.63
CA ILE A 136 10.58 25.94 -5.31
C ILE A 136 10.55 25.09 -4.03
N PRO A 137 9.95 25.52 -2.90
CA PRO A 137 9.93 24.71 -1.70
C PRO A 137 9.22 23.36 -1.88
N SER A 138 8.05 23.33 -2.51
CA SER A 138 7.29 22.10 -2.78
C SER A 138 8.02 21.20 -3.78
N ASP A 139 8.49 21.78 -4.88
CA ASP A 139 9.16 21.07 -5.97
C ASP A 139 10.50 20.47 -5.53
N LEU A 140 11.29 21.23 -4.78
CA LEU A 140 12.56 20.79 -4.23
C LEU A 140 12.36 19.73 -3.15
N ALA A 141 11.41 19.90 -2.23
CA ALA A 141 11.14 18.91 -1.18
C ALA A 141 10.66 17.57 -1.77
N ALA A 142 9.79 17.61 -2.79
CA ALA A 142 9.35 16.42 -3.51
C ALA A 142 10.51 15.74 -4.26
N HIS A 143 11.35 16.51 -4.96
CA HIS A 143 12.54 15.99 -5.64
C HIS A 143 13.48 15.26 -4.68
N LEU A 144 13.82 15.89 -3.56
CA LEU A 144 14.74 15.34 -2.58
C LEU A 144 14.20 14.05 -1.95
N ALA A 145 12.91 14.03 -1.61
CA ALA A 145 12.27 12.84 -1.04
C ALA A 145 12.22 11.69 -2.07
N LEU A 146 11.85 11.98 -3.32
CA LEU A 146 11.79 10.98 -4.40
C LEU A 146 13.17 10.39 -4.72
N ARG A 147 14.20 11.24 -4.80
CA ARG A 147 15.57 10.80 -5.06
C ARG A 147 16.09 9.89 -3.94
N ALA A 148 15.85 10.25 -2.68
CA ALA A 148 16.25 9.43 -1.56
C ALA A 148 15.45 8.12 -1.48
N LEU A 149 14.15 8.14 -1.83
CA LEU A 149 13.33 6.94 -1.96
C LEU A 149 13.89 5.99 -3.03
N GLU A 150 14.20 6.52 -4.22
CA GLU A 150 14.79 5.75 -5.31
C GLU A 150 16.14 5.15 -4.92
N LYS A 151 17.00 5.94 -4.25
CA LYS A 151 18.29 5.50 -3.74
C LYS A 151 18.12 4.34 -2.75
N GLN A 152 17.20 4.46 -1.79
CA GLN A 152 16.95 3.42 -0.79
C GLN A 152 16.40 2.14 -1.42
N LEU A 153 15.65 2.27 -2.51
CA LEU A 153 15.10 1.13 -3.24
C LEU A 153 16.09 0.49 -4.25
N GLY A 154 17.33 0.97 -4.32
CA GLY A 154 18.38 0.42 -5.19
C GLY A 154 18.28 0.88 -6.64
N GLY A 155 17.82 2.11 -6.87
CA GLY A 155 17.69 2.69 -8.21
C GLY A 155 16.46 2.21 -8.99
N LYS A 156 15.49 1.58 -8.32
CA LYS A 156 14.23 1.15 -8.92
C LYS A 156 13.06 1.72 -8.14
N LEU A 157 12.21 2.47 -8.83
CA LEU A 157 11.00 3.02 -8.24
C LEU A 157 9.91 1.93 -8.11
N PRO A 158 9.11 1.97 -7.05
CA PRO A 158 8.00 1.03 -6.82
C PRO A 158 6.81 1.42 -7.71
N SER A 159 5.89 0.49 -7.99
CA SER A 159 4.74 0.72 -8.89
C SER A 159 3.80 1.87 -8.45
N HIS A 160 3.80 2.22 -7.17
CA HIS A 160 3.03 3.32 -6.61
C HIS A 160 3.87 4.10 -5.60
N ILE A 161 3.82 5.43 -5.72
CA ILE A 161 4.48 6.38 -4.83
C ILE A 161 3.46 7.43 -4.41
N SER A 162 3.37 7.68 -3.11
CA SER A 162 2.61 8.78 -2.54
C SER A 162 3.56 9.81 -1.93
N SER A 163 3.34 11.09 -2.19
CA SER A 163 4.12 12.19 -1.61
C SER A 163 3.18 13.26 -1.08
N THR A 164 3.32 13.61 0.19
CA THR A 164 2.49 14.63 0.85
C THR A 164 3.35 15.68 1.53
N ALA A 165 3.10 16.96 1.25
CA ALA A 165 3.83 18.08 1.87
C ALA A 165 2.97 18.86 2.87
N ALA A 166 3.52 19.14 4.04
CA ALA A 166 2.95 20.03 5.05
C ALA A 166 3.71 21.35 5.08
N HIS A 167 3.00 22.45 4.95
CA HIS A 167 3.52 23.82 4.93
C HIS A 167 3.19 24.54 6.22
N LYS A 168 4.21 25.15 6.84
CA LYS A 168 4.06 26.19 7.87
C LYS A 168 4.67 27.48 7.32
N THR A 169 4.00 28.60 7.50
CA THR A 169 4.49 29.88 6.96
C THR A 169 4.09 31.05 7.84
N LYS A 170 4.98 32.03 7.93
CA LYS A 170 4.76 33.33 8.54
C LYS A 170 5.40 34.38 7.64
N GLY A 171 4.56 35.11 6.92
CA GLY A 171 4.99 36.10 5.94
C GLY A 171 3.83 36.91 5.40
N GLY A 172 4.14 37.99 4.68
CA GLY A 172 3.15 38.79 3.98
C GLY A 172 2.72 38.14 2.65
N ILE A 173 1.47 38.38 2.24
CA ILE A 173 1.04 38.10 0.86
C ILE A 173 1.67 39.16 -0.05
N SER A 174 2.30 38.74 -1.15
CA SER A 174 2.86 39.71 -2.10
C SER A 174 1.75 40.47 -2.85
N GLY A 175 2.00 41.71 -3.26
CA GLY A 175 1.04 42.45 -4.11
C GLY A 175 0.71 41.71 -5.42
N GLY A 176 1.66 40.93 -5.95
CA GLY A 176 1.44 40.06 -7.12
C GLY A 176 0.52 38.88 -6.80
N THR A 177 0.77 38.17 -5.70
CA THR A 177 -0.08 37.06 -5.24
C THR A 177 -1.51 37.53 -4.95
N ALA A 178 -1.65 38.72 -4.35
CA ALA A 178 -2.93 39.36 -4.11
C ALA A 178 -3.71 39.64 -5.42
N ALA A 179 -3.03 40.13 -6.45
CA ALA A 179 -3.63 40.37 -7.77
C ALA A 179 -4.08 39.06 -8.42
N SER A 180 -3.25 38.00 -8.40
CA SER A 180 -3.61 36.70 -8.97
C SER A 180 -4.81 36.04 -8.25
N ILE A 181 -4.93 36.20 -6.92
CA ILE A 181 -6.12 35.76 -6.18
C ILE A 181 -7.37 36.48 -6.71
N MET A 182 -7.31 37.80 -6.91
CA MET A 182 -8.45 38.57 -7.44
C MET A 182 -8.79 38.14 -8.88
N SER A 183 -7.79 37.99 -9.75
CA SER A 183 -7.97 37.52 -11.13
C SER A 183 -8.57 36.11 -11.21
N ALA A 184 -8.32 35.23 -10.23
CA ALA A 184 -8.97 33.92 -10.21
C ALA A 184 -10.51 33.99 -10.08
N PHE A 185 -11.03 35.08 -9.49
CA PHE A 185 -12.47 35.36 -9.37
C PHE A 185 -12.98 36.33 -10.44
N GLU A 186 -12.11 36.97 -11.22
CA GLU A 186 -12.42 37.91 -12.31
C GLU A 186 -12.09 37.27 -13.68
N GLU A 187 -13.12 36.87 -14.43
CA GLU A 187 -13.11 36.60 -15.89
C GLU A 187 -12.01 35.72 -16.54
N VAL A 188 -11.47 34.69 -15.86
CA VAL A 188 -10.71 33.63 -16.59
C VAL A 188 -11.67 32.57 -17.16
N PRO A 189 -11.66 32.27 -18.48
CA PRO A 189 -12.47 31.19 -19.06
C PRO A 189 -12.26 29.85 -18.34
N ARG A 190 -13.35 29.11 -18.08
CA ARG A 190 -13.30 27.81 -17.35
C ARG A 190 -12.35 26.80 -18.00
N GLU A 191 -12.27 26.81 -19.33
CA GLU A 191 -11.42 25.92 -20.11
C GLU A 191 -9.92 26.17 -19.87
N GLN A 192 -9.49 27.43 -19.83
CA GLN A 192 -8.10 27.79 -19.52
C GLN A 192 -7.73 27.44 -18.07
N ARG A 193 -8.67 27.58 -17.11
CA ARG A 193 -8.45 27.14 -15.73
C ARG A 193 -8.21 25.63 -15.61
N ALA A 194 -8.93 24.82 -16.39
CA ALA A 194 -8.77 23.37 -16.37
C ALA A 194 -7.41 22.91 -16.91
N LYS A 195 -6.85 23.61 -17.91
CA LYS A 195 -5.53 23.30 -18.49
C LYS A 195 -4.35 23.52 -17.54
N GLY A 196 -4.44 24.47 -16.62
CA GLY A 196 -3.35 24.79 -15.70
C GLY A 196 -3.34 24.00 -14.39
N LEU A 197 -4.45 23.37 -14.03
CA LEU A 197 -4.65 22.78 -12.71
C LEU A 197 -4.53 21.25 -12.72
N GLY A 198 -4.31 20.67 -11.54
CA GLY A 198 -4.30 19.22 -11.40
C GLY A 198 -3.07 18.61 -12.07
N TRP A 199 -3.28 17.86 -13.14
CA TRP A 199 -2.25 17.26 -13.98
C TRP A 199 -2.05 18.00 -15.31
N GLY A 200 -2.75 19.12 -15.54
CA GLY A 200 -2.75 19.81 -16.83
C GLY A 200 -1.39 20.33 -17.29
N LEU A 201 -0.47 20.63 -16.36
CA LEU A 201 0.91 20.99 -16.67
C LEU A 201 1.82 19.79 -16.92
N SER A 202 1.39 18.57 -16.57
CA SER A 202 2.20 17.37 -16.70
C SER A 202 2.11 16.82 -18.13
N PRO A 203 3.24 16.40 -18.74
CA PRO A 203 3.20 15.65 -20.00
C PRO A 203 2.61 14.23 -19.82
N MET A 204 2.37 13.80 -18.58
CA MET A 204 1.75 12.52 -18.24
C MET A 204 0.28 12.72 -17.80
N PRO A 205 -0.63 11.81 -18.16
CA PRO A 205 -2.03 11.91 -17.76
C PRO A 205 -2.20 11.70 -16.25
N ALA A 206 -3.32 12.19 -15.70
CA ALA A 206 -3.68 11.92 -14.32
C ALA A 206 -3.84 10.41 -14.06
N PRO A 207 -3.42 9.90 -12.89
CA PRO A 207 -3.60 8.52 -12.53
C PRO A 207 -5.10 8.19 -12.33
N PRO A 208 -5.52 6.93 -12.55
CA PRO A 208 -6.89 6.48 -12.27
C PRO A 208 -7.31 6.82 -10.84
N GLY A 209 -8.52 7.36 -10.66
CA GLY A 209 -9.05 7.74 -9.34
C GLY A 209 -8.56 9.09 -8.80
N PHE A 210 -7.81 9.89 -9.56
CA PHE A 210 -7.48 11.26 -9.19
C PHE A 210 -8.74 12.13 -9.02
N SER A 211 -8.83 12.84 -7.89
CA SER A 211 -9.84 13.87 -7.65
C SER A 211 -9.19 15.23 -7.55
N ALA A 212 -9.69 16.19 -8.34
CA ALA A 212 -9.30 17.59 -8.27
C ALA A 212 -9.98 18.35 -7.10
N LEU A 213 -10.93 17.71 -6.39
CA LEU A 213 -11.64 18.34 -5.30
C LEU A 213 -10.77 18.40 -4.04
N PRO A 214 -10.71 19.56 -3.35
CA PRO A 214 -9.96 19.70 -2.12
C PRO A 214 -10.57 18.86 -1.00
N ARG A 215 -9.74 18.19 -0.20
CA ARG A 215 -10.14 17.55 1.05
C ARG A 215 -10.23 18.59 2.16
N MET A 216 -11.08 18.33 3.16
CA MET A 216 -11.21 19.19 4.34
C MET A 216 -10.09 18.99 5.36
N LEU A 217 -9.43 17.84 5.36
CA LEU A 217 -8.40 17.52 6.34
C LEU A 217 -7.31 16.65 5.71
N TYR A 218 -6.07 16.93 6.09
CA TYR A 218 -4.86 16.24 5.64
C TYR A 218 -3.98 15.91 6.84
N SER A 219 -3.10 14.91 6.69
CA SER A 219 -2.16 14.52 7.73
C SER A 219 -0.85 13.95 7.18
N LEU A 220 0.21 14.05 8.00
CA LEU A 220 1.46 13.30 7.87
C LEU A 220 1.56 12.29 9.03
N PRO A 221 1.00 11.07 8.88
CA PRO A 221 0.92 10.10 9.97
C PRO A 221 2.30 9.59 10.42
N HIS A 222 3.27 9.55 9.50
CA HIS A 222 4.64 9.07 9.75
C HIS A 222 5.50 10.04 10.58
N ILE A 223 4.99 11.23 10.90
CA ILE A 223 5.66 12.19 11.79
C ILE A 223 5.08 12.02 13.21
N THR A 224 5.93 12.03 14.24
CA THR A 224 5.48 11.94 15.64
C THR A 224 5.78 13.24 16.40
N PRO A 225 4.75 13.93 16.94
CA PRO A 225 3.32 13.67 16.77
C PRO A 225 2.86 13.91 15.32
N THR A 226 1.77 13.25 14.91
CA THR A 226 1.20 13.41 13.56
C THR A 226 0.89 14.87 13.27
N ILE A 227 1.40 15.37 12.15
CA ILE A 227 1.11 16.72 11.69
C ILE A 227 -0.22 16.69 10.94
N TRP A 228 -1.22 17.38 11.47
CA TRP A 228 -2.48 17.64 10.77
C TRP A 228 -2.50 19.04 10.15
N GLY A 229 -3.33 19.20 9.12
CA GLY A 229 -3.55 20.51 8.51
C GLY A 229 -4.72 20.56 7.55
N GLY A 230 -4.97 21.77 7.05
CA GLY A 230 -6.12 22.10 6.22
C GLY A 230 -5.71 22.45 4.79
N TYR A 231 -6.71 22.72 3.97
CA TYR A 231 -6.51 23.08 2.57
C TYR A 231 -5.58 24.28 2.41
N PHE A 232 -4.60 24.14 1.52
CA PHE A 232 -3.65 25.20 1.20
C PHE A 232 -3.99 25.82 -0.15
N VAL A 233 -4.25 27.13 -0.17
CA VAL A 233 -4.66 27.85 -1.40
C VAL A 233 -3.62 27.73 -2.51
N MET A 234 -2.33 27.75 -2.17
CA MET A 234 -1.24 27.64 -3.14
C MET A 234 -1.06 26.22 -3.70
N SER A 235 -1.71 25.21 -3.11
CA SER A 235 -1.62 23.82 -3.60
C SER A 235 -2.05 23.66 -5.06
N ALA A 236 -2.92 24.55 -5.56
CA ALA A 236 -3.38 24.56 -6.94
C ALA A 236 -2.22 24.74 -7.95
N ILE A 237 -1.31 25.68 -7.69
CA ILE A 237 -0.12 25.92 -8.53
C ILE A 237 1.01 24.95 -8.16
N ASN A 238 1.37 24.89 -6.88
CA ASN A 238 2.50 24.10 -6.38
C ASN A 238 2.39 22.63 -6.81
N ALA A 239 1.24 22.00 -6.55
CA ALA A 239 1.05 20.58 -6.89
C ALA A 239 1.08 20.34 -8.40
N SER A 240 0.62 21.30 -9.20
CA SER A 240 0.68 21.21 -10.67
C SER A 240 2.13 21.26 -11.16
N ILE A 241 2.98 22.09 -10.53
CA ILE A 241 4.42 22.11 -10.83
C ILE A 241 5.09 20.80 -10.40
N VAL A 242 4.86 20.30 -9.18
CA VAL A 242 5.45 19.01 -8.73
C VAL A 242 5.05 17.85 -9.66
N ARG A 243 3.79 17.81 -10.09
CA ARG A 243 3.31 16.80 -11.05
C ARG A 243 3.92 16.95 -12.44
N ARG A 244 4.22 18.18 -12.88
CA ARG A 244 4.99 18.42 -14.10
C ARG A 244 6.43 17.93 -13.95
N SER A 245 7.08 18.21 -12.81
CA SER A 245 8.43 17.73 -12.52
C SER A 245 8.51 16.20 -12.59
N TRP A 246 7.52 15.53 -11.99
CA TRP A 246 7.34 14.09 -12.12
C TRP A 246 7.21 13.67 -13.59
N GLY A 247 6.26 14.27 -14.32
CA GLY A 247 5.99 13.93 -15.70
C GLY A 247 7.23 14.09 -16.60
N LEU A 248 7.93 15.21 -16.52
CA LEU A 248 9.12 15.49 -17.34
C LEU A 248 10.25 14.47 -17.13
N ARG A 249 10.42 13.95 -15.91
CA ARG A 249 11.46 12.97 -15.58
C ARG A 249 11.17 11.56 -16.10
N TYR A 250 9.89 11.17 -16.12
CA TYR A 250 9.49 9.80 -16.43
C TYR A 250 8.73 9.65 -17.75
N TYR A 251 8.48 10.75 -18.49
CA TYR A 251 7.79 10.71 -19.77
C TYR A 251 8.47 9.82 -20.81
N GLN A 252 9.81 9.77 -20.82
CA GLN A 252 10.59 8.94 -21.74
C GLN A 252 10.76 7.49 -21.25
N ALA A 253 10.34 7.16 -20.02
CA ALA A 253 10.40 5.80 -19.53
C ALA A 253 9.37 4.93 -20.28
N PRO A 254 9.68 3.64 -20.56
CA PRO A 254 8.69 2.72 -21.13
C PRO A 254 7.41 2.71 -20.28
N LYS A 255 6.22 2.77 -20.90
CA LYS A 255 4.92 2.82 -20.18
C LYS A 255 4.78 1.71 -19.13
N SER A 256 5.35 0.54 -19.35
CA SER A 256 5.36 -0.59 -18.41
C SER A 256 6.24 -0.39 -17.16
N LYS A 257 7.08 0.65 -17.15
CA LYS A 257 8.02 0.97 -16.07
C LYS A 257 7.73 2.31 -15.39
N CYS A 258 6.76 3.10 -15.86
CA CYS A 258 6.42 4.36 -15.20
C CYS A 258 5.52 4.09 -14.01
N PRO A 259 5.95 4.40 -12.78
CA PRO A 259 5.12 4.17 -11.61
C PRO A 259 4.02 5.22 -11.50
N THR A 260 2.96 4.87 -10.79
CA THR A 260 1.90 5.82 -10.44
C THR A 260 2.37 6.72 -9.31
N PHE A 261 2.14 8.03 -9.46
CA PHE A 261 2.56 9.03 -8.49
C PHE A 261 1.37 9.86 -8.04
N SER A 262 1.18 9.99 -6.72
CA SER A 262 0.19 10.89 -6.14
C SER A 262 0.90 11.96 -5.30
N TYR A 263 0.63 13.23 -5.60
CA TYR A 263 1.13 14.35 -4.82
C TYR A 263 0.00 15.23 -4.28
N THR A 264 0.06 15.53 -2.98
CA THR A 264 -0.84 16.48 -2.30
C THR A 264 -0.06 17.35 -1.33
N GLU A 265 -0.58 18.52 -0.99
CA GLU A 265 0.03 19.39 0.00
C GLU A 265 -1.01 20.19 0.78
N PHE A 266 -0.66 20.58 2.00
CA PHE A 266 -1.57 21.19 2.94
C PHE A 266 -0.86 22.17 3.88
N MET A 267 -1.63 23.03 4.53
CA MET A 267 -1.11 24.05 5.46
C MET A 267 -1.38 23.67 6.91
N THR A 268 -0.42 23.93 7.79
CA THR A 268 -0.48 23.67 9.22
C THR A 268 0.00 24.87 10.03
N ILE A 269 -0.60 25.10 11.20
CA ILE A 269 -0.20 26.17 12.13
C ILE A 269 0.50 25.56 13.35
N ASN A 270 -0.11 24.55 13.98
CA ASN A 270 0.43 23.86 15.17
C ASN A 270 0.40 22.33 15.05
N GLY A 271 0.23 21.77 13.84
CA GLY A 271 0.09 20.33 13.65
C GLY A 271 -1.20 19.71 14.20
N SER A 272 -2.15 20.50 14.71
CA SER A 272 -3.35 19.99 15.38
C SER A 272 -4.50 19.74 14.41
N LEU A 273 -5.25 18.65 14.63
CA LEU A 273 -6.42 18.28 13.83
C LEU A 273 -7.48 19.38 13.80
N ILE A 274 -7.75 20.01 14.95
CA ILE A 274 -8.72 21.10 15.08
C ILE A 274 -8.27 22.30 14.23
N SER A 275 -6.98 22.66 14.28
CA SER A 275 -6.47 23.78 13.48
C SER A 275 -6.58 23.52 11.98
N GLY A 276 -6.33 22.27 11.55
CA GLY A 276 -6.49 21.88 10.15
C GLY A 276 -7.92 22.00 9.65
N LEU A 277 -8.90 21.52 10.43
CA LEU A 277 -10.31 21.65 10.07
C LEU A 277 -10.76 23.13 10.00
N LEU A 278 -10.33 23.94 10.97
CA LEU A 278 -10.63 25.37 10.99
C LEU A 278 -10.06 26.09 9.77
N ILE A 279 -8.80 25.81 9.38
CA ILE A 279 -8.19 26.39 8.17
C ILE A 279 -9.06 26.09 6.94
N SER A 280 -9.44 24.83 6.73
CA SER A 280 -10.24 24.44 5.56
C SER A 280 -11.61 25.10 5.55
N LEU A 281 -12.30 25.16 6.70
CA LEU A 281 -13.59 25.85 6.83
C LEU A 281 -13.44 27.35 6.54
N THR A 282 -12.41 28.00 7.09
CA THR A 282 -12.13 29.42 6.84
C THR A 282 -11.89 29.68 5.36
N VAL A 283 -11.05 28.88 4.69
CA VAL A 283 -10.80 29.05 3.25
C VAL A 283 -12.07 28.79 2.44
N PHE A 284 -12.86 27.79 2.80
CA PHE A 284 -14.12 27.47 2.13
C PHE A 284 -15.13 28.62 2.25
N PHE A 285 -15.43 29.07 3.47
CA PHE A 285 -16.39 30.16 3.70
C PHE A 285 -15.89 31.49 3.12
N PHE A 286 -14.60 31.78 3.23
CA PHE A 286 -14.01 32.98 2.62
C PHE A 286 -14.09 32.94 1.09
N GLY A 287 -13.77 31.80 0.47
CA GLY A 287 -13.90 31.60 -0.96
C GLY A 287 -15.35 31.69 -1.44
N ALA A 288 -16.31 31.12 -0.69
CA ALA A 288 -17.73 31.24 -0.97
C ALA A 288 -18.22 32.69 -0.84
N ALA A 289 -17.79 33.43 0.17
CA ALA A 289 -18.10 34.84 0.34
C ALA A 289 -17.55 35.69 -0.81
N MET A 290 -16.29 35.46 -1.21
CA MET A 290 -15.69 36.08 -2.40
C MET A 290 -16.45 35.72 -3.68
N ALA A 291 -16.96 34.49 -3.82
CA ALA A 291 -17.71 34.06 -5.00
C ALA A 291 -19.14 34.60 -5.06
N LEU A 292 -19.82 34.78 -3.92
CA LEU A 292 -21.24 35.11 -3.87
C LEU A 292 -21.54 36.58 -3.54
N LEU A 293 -20.61 37.29 -2.89
CA LEU A 293 -20.87 38.63 -2.34
C LEU A 293 -19.93 39.69 -2.94
N PRO A 294 -20.39 40.49 -3.92
CA PRO A 294 -19.62 41.59 -4.50
C PRO A 294 -19.05 42.60 -3.47
N PRO A 295 -19.75 42.97 -2.38
CA PRO A 295 -19.19 43.86 -1.36
C PRO A 295 -17.93 43.31 -0.67
N VAL A 296 -17.84 41.99 -0.49
CA VAL A 296 -16.66 41.33 0.09
C VAL A 296 -15.45 41.46 -0.84
N ARG A 297 -15.65 41.28 -2.16
CA ARG A 297 -14.58 41.52 -3.16
C ARG A 297 -14.07 42.95 -3.11
N TRP A 298 -15.00 43.91 -3.05
CA TRP A 298 -14.65 45.33 -2.96
C TRP A 298 -13.84 45.64 -1.70
N LEU A 299 -14.25 45.10 -0.55
CA LEU A 299 -13.52 45.28 0.71
C LEU A 299 -12.11 44.67 0.64
N VAL A 300 -11.99 43.42 0.17
CA VAL A 300 -10.70 42.73 0.04
C VAL A 300 -9.76 43.48 -0.90
N LYS A 301 -10.26 43.99 -2.02
CA LYS A 301 -9.49 44.80 -2.98
C LYS A 301 -8.90 46.07 -2.37
N ASN A 302 -9.57 46.66 -1.38
CA ASN A 302 -9.10 47.88 -0.69
C ASN A 302 -8.13 47.61 0.47
N VAL A 303 -8.06 46.37 0.96
CA VAL A 303 -7.21 45.99 2.12
C VAL A 303 -5.94 45.26 1.68
N LEU A 304 -5.92 44.63 0.50
CA LEU A 304 -4.74 43.96 -0.03
C LEU A 304 -3.61 44.95 -0.40
N PRO A 305 -2.33 44.55 -0.26
CA PRO A 305 -1.20 45.40 -0.62
C PRO A 305 -1.27 45.83 -2.09
N LYS A 306 -1.00 47.10 -2.37
CA LYS A 306 -0.92 47.56 -3.76
C LYS A 306 0.39 47.07 -4.39
N SER A 307 0.37 46.89 -5.71
CA SER A 307 1.57 46.53 -6.47
C SER A 307 2.67 47.59 -6.27
N GLY A 308 3.80 47.19 -5.69
CA GLY A 308 4.94 48.06 -5.37
C GLY A 308 5.10 48.44 -3.89
N GLU A 309 4.13 48.10 -3.04
CA GLU A 309 4.26 48.20 -1.58
C GLU A 309 4.80 46.89 -0.99
N GLY A 310 5.66 46.98 0.03
CA GLY A 310 6.27 45.81 0.66
C GLY A 310 6.38 45.96 2.18
N PRO A 311 6.60 44.85 2.91
CA PRO A 311 6.70 44.86 4.37
C PRO A 311 7.92 45.66 4.86
N SER A 312 7.92 46.05 6.14
CA SER A 312 9.11 46.68 6.74
C SER A 312 10.29 45.70 6.81
N PRO A 313 11.56 46.18 6.87
CA PRO A 313 12.74 45.32 7.03
C PRO A 313 12.62 44.33 8.19
N ASP A 314 12.12 44.79 9.34
CA ASP A 314 11.85 43.93 10.50
C ASP A 314 10.88 42.77 10.20
N LYS A 315 9.85 43.01 9.38
CA LYS A 315 8.90 41.97 8.97
C LYS A 315 9.54 40.99 7.98
N LEU A 316 10.43 41.49 7.11
CA LEU A 316 11.20 40.63 6.20
C LEU A 316 12.11 39.66 6.95
N ASP A 317 12.72 40.08 8.06
CA ASP A 317 13.67 39.23 8.79
C ASP A 317 12.99 38.32 9.82
N LYS A 318 11.81 38.68 10.34
CA LYS A 318 11.04 37.84 11.29
C LYS A 318 10.14 36.81 10.62
N GLY A 319 10.06 36.82 9.29
CA GLY A 319 9.30 35.83 8.52
C GLY A 319 10.00 34.47 8.49
N TYR A 320 9.26 33.42 8.15
CA TYR A 320 9.82 32.10 7.88
C TYR A 320 8.85 31.26 7.05
N PHE A 321 9.37 30.19 6.45
CA PHE A 321 8.56 29.07 6.01
C PHE A 321 9.20 27.74 6.38
N GLY A 322 8.41 26.69 6.39
CA GLY A 322 8.89 25.32 6.46
C GLY A 322 8.02 24.38 5.68
N VAL A 323 8.66 23.48 4.95
CA VAL A 323 8.02 22.40 4.19
C VAL A 323 8.56 21.08 4.71
N VAL A 324 7.65 20.23 5.17
CA VAL A 324 7.95 18.82 5.48
C VAL A 324 7.23 17.97 4.44
N ASN A 325 7.98 17.35 3.53
CA ASN A 325 7.43 16.44 2.54
C ASN A 325 7.74 15.00 2.93
N VAL A 326 6.72 14.14 2.99
CA VAL A 326 6.88 12.70 3.21
C VAL A 326 6.51 11.95 1.94
N ALA A 327 7.47 11.21 1.39
CA ALA A 327 7.28 10.30 0.27
C ALA A 327 7.32 8.85 0.75
N GLU A 328 6.36 8.04 0.30
CA GLU A 328 6.21 6.63 0.63
C GLU A 328 6.09 5.80 -0.64
N GLY A 329 6.81 4.68 -0.69
CA GLY A 329 6.69 3.70 -1.76
C GLY A 329 7.58 2.49 -1.51
N GLY A 330 7.15 1.30 -1.94
CA GLY A 330 7.99 0.10 -1.89
C GLY A 330 8.42 -0.32 -0.48
N GLY A 331 7.66 0.03 0.56
CA GLY A 331 7.98 -0.26 1.96
C GLY A 331 8.97 0.71 2.61
N VAL A 332 9.37 1.77 1.91
CA VAL A 332 10.25 2.82 2.43
C VAL A 332 9.46 4.12 2.57
N VAL A 333 9.68 4.83 3.67
CA VAL A 333 9.14 6.16 3.95
C VAL A 333 10.31 7.12 4.13
N VAL A 334 10.32 8.20 3.34
CA VAL A 334 11.35 9.23 3.35
C VAL A 334 10.71 10.59 3.64
N LYS A 335 11.38 11.37 4.46
CA LYS A 335 11.03 12.74 4.81
C LYS A 335 12.10 13.69 4.26
N ALA A 336 11.66 14.70 3.51
CA ALA A 336 12.47 15.84 3.13
C ALA A 336 11.97 17.09 3.87
N ILE A 337 12.90 17.94 4.27
CA ILE A 337 12.64 19.22 4.92
C ILE A 337 13.26 20.33 4.08
N VAL A 338 12.50 21.41 3.86
CA VAL A 338 13.00 22.67 3.31
C VAL A 338 12.47 23.78 4.19
N ASP A 339 13.31 24.30 5.08
CA ASP A 339 13.00 25.43 5.95
C ASP A 339 13.72 26.69 5.44
N GLY A 340 13.05 27.85 5.53
CA GLY A 340 13.59 29.15 5.14
C GLY A 340 13.42 30.19 6.25
N ASN A 341 14.50 30.92 6.55
CA ASN A 341 14.57 31.97 7.58
C ASN A 341 14.52 33.38 6.95
N GLY A 342 13.32 33.96 6.93
CA GLY A 342 13.00 35.23 6.29
C GLY A 342 11.60 35.19 5.66
N ASP A 343 11.10 36.34 5.24
CA ASP A 343 9.79 36.43 4.61
C ASP A 343 9.75 35.62 3.28
N PRO A 344 8.81 34.68 3.14
CA PRO A 344 8.68 33.83 1.96
C PRO A 344 8.27 34.59 0.70
N GLY A 345 7.37 35.57 0.80
CA GLY A 345 6.78 36.25 -0.35
C GLY A 345 7.73 37.24 -1.04
N TYR A 346 8.71 37.77 -0.32
CA TYR A 346 9.62 38.79 -0.81
C TYR A 346 11.08 38.38 -0.66
N ARG A 347 11.65 38.38 0.56
CA ARG A 347 13.11 38.21 0.76
C ARG A 347 13.61 36.85 0.28
N LEU A 348 12.99 35.76 0.72
CA LEU A 348 13.41 34.42 0.32
C LEU A 348 13.10 34.15 -1.15
N THR A 349 12.02 34.72 -1.68
CA THR A 349 11.69 34.66 -3.11
C THR A 349 12.75 35.35 -3.97
N SER A 350 13.24 36.54 -3.56
CA SER A 350 14.34 37.23 -4.25
C SER A 350 15.63 36.42 -4.25
N ILE A 351 15.95 35.71 -3.16
CA ILE A 351 17.10 34.82 -3.11
C ILE A 351 16.91 33.63 -4.06
N MET A 352 15.75 32.97 -4.00
CA MET A 352 15.45 31.78 -4.82
C MET A 352 15.55 32.04 -6.32
N ILE A 353 15.01 33.17 -6.80
CA ILE A 353 15.07 33.50 -8.24
C ILE A 353 16.48 33.90 -8.69
N VAL A 354 17.24 34.61 -7.86
CA VAL A 354 18.63 34.97 -8.17
C VAL A 354 19.52 33.73 -8.23
N GLU A 355 19.42 32.84 -7.25
CA GLU A 355 20.18 31.58 -7.26
C GLU A 355 19.79 30.71 -8.46
N SER A 356 18.50 30.67 -8.83
CA SER A 356 18.05 30.00 -10.05
C SER A 356 18.69 30.60 -11.32
N ALA A 357 18.76 31.94 -11.42
CA ALA A 357 19.41 32.61 -12.54
C ALA A 357 20.94 32.36 -12.59
N LEU A 358 21.60 32.33 -11.44
CA LEU A 358 23.03 32.05 -11.34
C LEU A 358 23.36 30.61 -11.74
N LEU A 359 22.52 29.63 -11.39
CA LEU A 359 22.67 28.24 -11.82
C LEU A 359 22.58 28.11 -13.36
N LEU A 360 21.72 28.90 -14.02
CA LEU A 360 21.56 28.89 -15.47
C LEU A 360 22.78 29.44 -16.23
N LEU A 361 23.68 30.18 -15.59
CA LEU A 361 24.90 30.67 -16.24
C LEU A 361 25.91 29.55 -16.52
N ASP A 362 25.89 28.49 -15.71
CA ASP A 362 26.91 27.45 -15.73
C ASP A 362 26.26 26.10 -16.11
N PRO A 363 26.51 25.56 -17.32
CA PRO A 363 25.88 24.32 -17.78
C PRO A 363 26.12 23.10 -16.88
N GLU A 364 27.18 23.10 -16.08
CA GLU A 364 27.51 22.02 -15.13
C GLU A 364 26.53 21.94 -13.95
N ASN A 365 25.84 23.04 -13.64
CA ASN A 365 24.82 23.12 -12.60
C ASN A 365 23.45 22.61 -13.06
N LEU A 366 23.29 22.31 -14.36
CA LEU A 366 22.04 21.86 -14.93
C LEU A 366 21.98 20.33 -15.02
N THR A 367 20.78 19.77 -14.84
CA THR A 367 20.53 18.36 -15.13
C THR A 367 20.66 18.08 -16.62
N ASP A 368 20.68 16.82 -17.03
CA ASP A 368 20.70 16.46 -18.45
C ASP A 368 19.46 16.96 -19.21
N ILE A 369 18.29 16.99 -18.54
CA ILE A 369 17.08 17.61 -19.09
C ILE A 369 17.24 19.14 -19.17
N GLY A 370 17.80 19.76 -18.13
CA GLY A 370 18.10 21.20 -18.09
C GLY A 370 19.00 21.66 -19.25
N LYS A 371 20.07 20.90 -19.55
CA LYS A 371 20.97 21.14 -20.68
C LYS A 371 20.28 21.01 -22.05
N GLY A 372 19.21 20.24 -22.12
CA GLY A 372 18.38 20.08 -23.32
C GLY A 372 17.49 21.29 -23.64
N GLY A 373 17.24 22.16 -22.66
CA GLY A 373 16.30 23.28 -22.80
C GLY A 373 14.82 22.84 -22.84
N GLY A 374 13.93 23.84 -22.87
CA GLY A 374 12.48 23.66 -22.76
C GLY A 374 11.88 24.54 -21.65
N ILE A 375 10.57 24.41 -21.44
CA ILE A 375 9.86 25.01 -20.31
C ILE A 375 9.90 24.02 -19.14
N LEU A 376 10.85 24.19 -18.23
CA LEU A 376 11.13 23.24 -17.16
C LEU A 376 10.66 23.75 -15.80
N THR A 377 10.62 22.85 -14.83
CA THR A 377 10.40 23.19 -13.42
C THR A 377 11.75 23.36 -12.71
N PRO A 378 11.83 24.07 -11.57
CA PRO A 378 13.08 24.27 -10.85
C PRO A 378 13.83 22.97 -10.55
N SER A 379 13.14 21.95 -10.04
CA SER A 379 13.77 20.68 -9.69
C SER A 379 14.22 19.89 -10.93
N VAL A 380 13.54 20.02 -12.06
CA VAL A 380 13.95 19.36 -13.31
C VAL A 380 15.14 20.08 -13.94
N ALA A 381 15.17 21.41 -13.90
CA ALA A 381 16.27 22.19 -14.45
C ALA A 381 17.59 22.00 -13.66
N TYR A 382 17.51 22.07 -12.33
CA TYR A 382 18.70 22.20 -11.47
C TYR A 382 19.00 20.97 -10.61
N GLY A 383 18.00 20.14 -10.31
CA GLY A 383 18.16 18.99 -9.40
C GLY A 383 18.70 19.40 -8.04
N ASP A 384 19.75 18.70 -7.59
CA ASP A 384 20.36 18.92 -6.26
C ASP A 384 21.21 20.20 -6.17
N ALA A 385 21.62 20.76 -7.32
CA ALA A 385 22.41 21.99 -7.34
C ALA A 385 21.64 23.14 -6.67
N LEU A 386 20.32 23.20 -6.87
CA LEU A 386 19.45 24.18 -6.23
C LEU A 386 19.45 24.06 -4.70
N ALA A 387 19.36 22.83 -4.17
CA ALA A 387 19.42 22.62 -2.72
C ALA A 387 20.75 23.14 -2.15
N LYS A 388 21.87 22.78 -2.80
CA LYS A 388 23.21 23.16 -2.34
C LYS A 388 23.42 24.68 -2.31
N VAL A 389 23.01 25.39 -3.36
CA VAL A 389 23.18 26.86 -3.39
C VAL A 389 22.29 27.56 -2.38
N LEU A 390 21.04 27.11 -2.22
CA LEU A 390 20.11 27.69 -1.23
C LEU A 390 20.63 27.48 0.20
N GLU A 391 21.10 26.28 0.55
CA GLU A 391 21.75 26.05 1.84
C GLU A 391 22.99 26.93 2.04
N GLY A 392 23.80 27.11 1.00
CA GLY A 392 24.99 27.95 1.02
C GLY A 392 24.74 29.42 1.36
N THR A 393 23.51 29.91 1.19
CA THR A 393 23.13 31.28 1.59
C THR A 393 23.02 31.47 3.11
N GLY A 394 22.98 30.39 3.89
CA GLY A 394 22.74 30.40 5.33
C GLY A 394 21.30 30.77 5.74
N ARG A 395 20.40 30.97 4.76
CA ARG A 395 18.98 31.29 4.99
C ARG A 395 18.06 30.09 4.86
N PHE A 396 18.54 28.98 4.30
CA PHE A 396 17.76 27.75 4.11
C PHE A 396 18.40 26.59 4.86
N LYS A 397 17.55 25.73 5.44
CA LYS A 397 17.95 24.45 6.01
C LYS A 397 17.25 23.35 5.23
N ILE A 398 18.02 22.51 4.56
CA ILE A 398 17.50 21.44 3.72
C ILE A 398 17.98 20.11 4.29
N GLY A 399 17.14 19.10 4.25
CA GLY A 399 17.49 17.81 4.84
C GLY A 399 16.63 16.68 4.32
N VAL A 400 17.19 15.48 4.36
CA VAL A 400 16.48 14.25 4.01
C VAL A 400 16.77 13.19 5.05
N GLU A 401 15.72 12.51 5.47
CA GLU A 401 15.72 11.50 6.54
C GLU A 401 14.87 10.31 6.08
N VAL A 402 15.38 9.09 6.21
CA VAL A 402 14.58 7.87 6.00
C VAL A 402 13.86 7.57 7.31
N LEU A 403 12.53 7.65 7.31
CA LEU A 403 11.70 7.45 8.51
C LEU A 403 11.39 5.98 8.76
N GLU A 404 11.08 5.24 7.70
CA GLU A 404 10.85 3.80 7.77
C GLU A 404 11.56 3.13 6.60
N ASP A 405 12.27 2.04 6.89
CA ASP A 405 12.77 1.13 5.87
C ASP A 405 12.33 -0.30 6.22
N LYS A 406 11.16 -0.71 5.72
CA LYS A 406 10.64 -2.07 5.92
C LYS A 406 11.41 -3.12 5.12
N LYS A 407 12.31 -2.72 4.22
CA LYS A 407 13.25 -3.62 3.52
C LYS A 407 14.34 -4.14 4.48
N THR A 408 14.57 -3.44 5.59
CA THR A 408 15.50 -3.81 6.68
C THR A 408 14.83 -4.29 7.97
N ARG A 409 13.54 -4.68 7.96
CA ARG A 409 13.10 -5.63 9.00
C ARG A 409 13.67 -6.99 8.67
N ASP A 410 14.94 -7.14 9.02
CA ASP A 410 15.58 -8.44 9.07
C ASP A 410 14.68 -9.35 9.92
N MET A 411 14.50 -10.60 9.48
CA MET A 411 13.78 -11.61 10.26
C MET A 411 14.39 -11.78 11.66
N SER A 412 15.63 -11.32 11.86
CA SER A 412 16.36 -11.27 13.12
C SER A 412 15.87 -10.21 14.13
N GLU A 413 15.15 -9.15 13.71
CA GLU A 413 14.59 -8.11 14.60
C GLU A 413 13.22 -8.48 15.20
N ARG A 414 12.58 -9.55 14.72
CA ARG A 414 11.30 -10.01 15.27
C ARG A 414 11.54 -10.55 16.69
N LEU A 415 10.80 -9.99 17.65
CA LEU A 415 10.91 -10.34 19.08
C LEU A 415 10.48 -11.78 19.36
N PHE A 416 9.52 -12.29 18.58
CA PHE A 416 8.93 -13.60 18.76
C PHE A 416 8.99 -14.42 17.47
N ASP A 417 9.22 -15.71 17.62
CA ASP A 417 9.08 -16.66 16.53
C ASP A 417 7.58 -16.94 16.30
N ILE A 418 6.81 -17.14 17.36
CA ILE A 418 5.37 -17.43 17.28
C ILE A 418 4.58 -16.51 18.22
N LEU A 419 3.52 -15.89 17.69
CA LEU A 419 2.48 -15.20 18.48
C LEU A 419 1.18 -16.02 18.45
N VAL A 420 0.72 -16.47 19.61
CA VAL A 420 -0.52 -17.24 19.77
C VAL A 420 -1.65 -16.32 20.26
N ILE A 421 -2.56 -15.93 19.36
CA ILE A 421 -3.75 -15.15 19.68
C ILE A 421 -4.88 -16.09 20.10
N GLY A 422 -5.52 -15.84 21.24
CA GLY A 422 -6.54 -16.73 21.79
C GLY A 422 -5.99 -17.82 22.73
N ALA A 423 -4.77 -17.63 23.23
CA ALA A 423 -4.05 -18.57 24.09
C ALA A 423 -4.79 -18.98 25.38
N THR A 424 -5.67 -18.13 25.91
CA THR A 424 -6.42 -18.39 27.15
C THR A 424 -7.69 -19.22 26.94
N GLY A 425 -8.07 -19.48 25.68
CA GLY A 425 -9.16 -20.40 25.33
C GLY A 425 -8.79 -21.87 25.58
N TYR A 426 -9.76 -22.77 25.49
CA TYR A 426 -9.52 -24.20 25.74
C TYR A 426 -8.49 -24.80 24.77
N THR A 427 -8.73 -24.70 23.45
CA THR A 427 -7.77 -25.14 22.42
C THR A 427 -6.47 -24.37 22.48
N GLY A 428 -6.53 -23.05 22.76
CA GLY A 428 -5.33 -22.22 22.93
C GLY A 428 -4.41 -22.73 24.04
N ARG A 429 -4.95 -23.18 25.18
CA ARG A 429 -4.15 -23.76 26.27
C ARG A 429 -3.47 -25.07 25.86
N LEU A 430 -4.16 -25.94 25.12
CA LEU A 430 -3.57 -27.18 24.58
C LEU A 430 -2.44 -26.88 23.61
N VAL A 431 -2.60 -25.86 22.76
CA VAL A 431 -1.55 -25.40 21.85
C VAL A 431 -0.34 -24.87 22.61
N VAL A 432 -0.56 -24.04 23.64
CA VAL A 432 0.53 -23.50 24.46
C VAL A 432 1.27 -24.63 25.18
N GLU A 433 0.54 -25.59 25.75
CA GLU A 433 1.11 -26.77 26.41
C GLU A 433 1.91 -27.62 25.42
N TYR A 434 1.42 -27.84 24.20
CA TYR A 434 2.14 -28.57 23.16
C TYR A 434 3.42 -27.84 22.75
N LEU A 435 3.35 -26.55 22.43
CA LEU A 435 4.52 -25.75 22.03
C LEU A 435 5.57 -25.65 23.14
N ALA A 436 5.15 -25.52 24.40
CA ALA A 436 6.06 -25.42 25.54
C ALA A 436 6.77 -26.75 25.85
N ASN A 437 6.15 -27.89 25.52
CA ASN A 437 6.74 -29.22 25.69
C ASN A 437 7.40 -29.75 24.40
N HIS A 438 7.35 -28.99 23.31
CA HIS A 438 7.92 -29.40 22.03
C HIS A 438 9.46 -29.48 22.12
N SER A 439 10.08 -30.36 21.34
CA SER A 439 11.56 -30.55 21.35
C SER A 439 12.34 -29.26 21.09
N ARG A 440 11.77 -28.36 20.28
CA ARG A 440 12.32 -27.03 19.94
C ARG A 440 12.04 -25.94 20.98
N ALA A 441 11.24 -26.19 22.03
CA ALA A 441 10.75 -25.16 22.95
C ALA A 441 11.86 -24.27 23.54
N HIS A 442 13.03 -24.84 23.85
CA HIS A 442 14.17 -24.11 24.40
C HIS A 442 14.76 -23.06 23.44
N SER A 443 14.52 -23.22 22.13
CA SER A 443 15.02 -22.34 21.06
C SER A 443 13.96 -21.36 20.54
N LEU A 444 12.70 -21.50 20.96
CA LEU A 444 11.57 -20.71 20.45
C LEU A 444 11.25 -19.55 21.40
N ARG A 445 11.09 -18.35 20.83
CA ARG A 445 10.54 -17.19 21.54
C ARG A 445 9.06 -17.11 21.25
N ILE A 446 8.22 -17.48 22.21
CA ILE A 446 6.76 -17.51 22.04
C ILE A 446 6.13 -16.33 22.76
N ALA A 447 5.16 -15.66 22.13
CA ALA A 447 4.29 -14.70 22.80
C ALA A 447 2.85 -15.22 22.83
N LEU A 448 2.19 -15.07 23.97
CA LEU A 448 0.76 -15.29 24.12
C LEU A 448 0.03 -13.95 23.99
N GLY A 449 -0.99 -13.89 23.13
CA GLY A 449 -1.80 -12.71 22.88
C GLY A 449 -3.23 -12.88 23.41
N GLY A 450 -3.73 -11.87 24.11
CA GLY A 450 -5.13 -11.82 24.51
C GLY A 450 -5.59 -10.50 25.12
N ARG A 451 -6.92 -10.33 25.16
CA ARG A 451 -7.62 -9.11 25.62
C ARG A 451 -7.49 -8.83 27.11
N THR A 452 -7.19 -9.85 27.90
CA THR A 452 -7.02 -9.73 29.35
C THR A 452 -5.58 -10.08 29.71
N ILE A 453 -4.72 -9.06 29.73
CA ILE A 453 -3.27 -9.23 29.89
C ILE A 453 -2.90 -10.03 31.14
N SER A 454 -3.63 -9.85 32.25
CA SER A 454 -3.37 -10.59 33.50
C SER A 454 -3.51 -12.11 33.33
N LYS A 455 -4.56 -12.58 32.65
CA LYS A 455 -4.77 -14.03 32.38
C LYS A 455 -3.72 -14.59 31.42
N VAL A 456 -3.31 -13.79 30.45
CA VAL A 456 -2.29 -14.18 29.47
C VAL A 456 -0.93 -14.31 30.16
N GLN A 457 -0.61 -13.38 31.05
CA GLN A 457 0.65 -13.39 31.80
C GLN A 457 0.70 -14.51 32.85
N GLU A 458 -0.41 -14.78 33.53
CA GLU A 458 -0.52 -15.95 34.41
C GLU A 458 -0.25 -17.26 33.66
N LEU A 459 -0.78 -17.41 32.44
CA LEU A 459 -0.52 -18.58 31.61
C LEU A 459 0.94 -18.63 31.12
N ALA A 460 1.48 -17.51 30.66
CA ALA A 460 2.86 -17.40 30.19
C ALA A 460 3.88 -17.79 31.28
N ASN A 461 3.65 -17.33 32.52
CA ASN A 461 4.52 -17.60 33.67
C ASN A 461 4.63 -19.09 34.06
N LYS A 462 3.77 -19.96 33.53
CA LYS A 462 3.87 -21.42 33.74
C LYS A 462 4.99 -22.06 32.94
N TYR A 463 5.49 -21.39 31.91
CA TYR A 463 6.44 -21.93 30.95
C TYR A 463 7.65 -21.01 30.79
N LYS A 464 8.81 -21.58 30.44
CA LYS A 464 10.03 -20.81 30.16
C LYS A 464 9.99 -20.28 28.72
N ASN A 465 10.60 -19.11 28.49
CA ASN A 465 10.68 -18.47 27.16
C ASN A 465 9.33 -18.12 26.51
N VAL A 466 8.29 -17.96 27.32
CA VAL A 466 6.96 -17.55 26.88
C VAL A 466 6.66 -16.16 27.44
N GLY A 467 6.44 -15.19 26.53
CA GLY A 467 6.03 -13.83 26.85
C GLY A 467 4.52 -13.63 26.76
N ALA A 468 4.05 -12.47 27.22
CA ALA A 468 2.65 -12.07 27.15
C ALA A 468 2.52 -10.71 26.44
N LEU A 469 1.54 -10.59 25.54
CA LEU A 469 1.19 -9.36 24.85
C LEU A 469 -0.31 -9.09 24.99
N TYR A 470 -0.66 -7.80 25.15
CA TYR A 470 -2.04 -7.39 24.98
C TYR A 470 -2.37 -7.42 23.49
N VAL A 471 -3.37 -8.21 23.13
CA VAL A 471 -3.88 -8.31 21.76
C VAL A 471 -5.40 -8.46 21.82
N ASP A 472 -6.10 -7.42 21.38
CA ASP A 472 -7.55 -7.47 21.17
C ASP A 472 -7.86 -7.44 19.67
N VAL A 473 -8.34 -8.57 19.15
CA VAL A 473 -8.77 -8.68 17.74
C VAL A 473 -9.96 -7.77 17.40
N GLY A 474 -10.68 -7.25 18.39
CA GLY A 474 -11.68 -6.19 18.22
C GLY A 474 -11.09 -4.77 18.15
N GLU A 475 -9.80 -4.60 18.44
CA GLU A 475 -9.08 -3.32 18.41
C GLU A 475 -7.94 -3.40 17.39
N GLU A 476 -8.19 -2.90 16.16
CA GLU A 476 -7.24 -2.99 15.04
C GLU A 476 -5.84 -2.46 15.37
N GLN A 477 -5.74 -1.41 16.19
CA GLN A 477 -4.45 -0.84 16.59
C GLN A 477 -3.61 -1.84 17.41
N SER A 478 -4.22 -2.59 18.32
CA SER A 478 -3.51 -3.59 19.13
C SER A 478 -2.92 -4.71 18.27
N VAL A 479 -3.65 -5.12 17.21
CA VAL A 479 -3.20 -6.12 16.24
C VAL A 479 -2.05 -5.57 15.39
N LYS A 480 -2.16 -4.32 14.92
CA LYS A 480 -1.09 -3.64 14.15
C LYS A 480 0.22 -3.52 14.93
N GLU A 481 0.15 -3.36 16.23
CA GLU A 481 1.33 -3.27 17.09
C GLU A 481 1.93 -4.64 17.44
N ALA A 482 1.10 -5.68 17.54
CA ALA A 482 1.54 -7.01 17.97
C ALA A 482 2.06 -7.88 16.82
N VAL A 483 1.34 -7.93 15.69
CA VAL A 483 1.64 -8.81 14.56
C VAL A 483 3.06 -8.65 14.01
N PRO A 484 3.59 -7.43 13.80
CA PRO A 484 4.92 -7.27 13.20
C PRO A 484 6.07 -7.71 14.11
N LYS A 485 5.80 -7.99 15.39
CA LYS A 485 6.79 -8.50 16.36
C LYS A 485 7.02 -10.01 16.23
N ALA A 486 6.19 -10.71 15.45
CA ALA A 486 6.21 -12.17 15.32
C ALA A 486 6.63 -12.62 13.92
N ARG A 487 7.20 -13.82 13.80
CA ARG A 487 7.46 -14.46 12.49
C ARG A 487 6.23 -15.21 11.96
N VAL A 488 5.51 -15.86 12.86
CA VAL A 488 4.28 -16.59 12.59
C VAL A 488 3.21 -16.17 13.60
N VAL A 489 2.00 -15.89 13.13
CA VAL A 489 0.82 -15.65 13.97
C VAL A 489 -0.10 -16.85 13.90
N MET A 490 -0.41 -17.43 15.06
CA MET A 490 -1.42 -18.46 15.23
C MET A 490 -2.68 -17.82 15.78
N ASN A 491 -3.72 -17.72 14.97
CA ASN A 491 -4.99 -17.16 15.40
C ASN A 491 -5.98 -18.25 15.79
N ILE A 492 -6.27 -18.34 17.08
CA ILE A 492 -7.19 -19.32 17.68
C ILE A 492 -8.36 -18.57 18.34
N ALA A 493 -8.57 -17.29 17.97
CA ALA A 493 -9.62 -16.44 18.49
C ALA A 493 -10.78 -16.33 17.48
N GLY A 494 -11.60 -17.39 17.39
CA GLY A 494 -12.85 -17.37 16.63
C GLY A 494 -14.02 -16.67 17.36
N PRO A 495 -15.13 -16.37 16.67
CA PRO A 495 -15.40 -16.65 15.25
C PRO A 495 -14.64 -15.71 14.28
N TYR A 496 -14.12 -16.26 13.19
CA TYR A 496 -13.16 -15.55 12.32
C TYR A 496 -13.82 -14.54 11.39
N TRP A 497 -15.03 -14.79 10.93
CA TRP A 497 -15.77 -13.88 10.05
C TRP A 497 -16.10 -12.53 10.70
N GLU A 498 -16.22 -12.49 12.03
CA GLU A 498 -16.45 -11.24 12.76
C GLU A 498 -15.16 -10.44 13.00
N ARG A 499 -14.04 -11.11 13.32
CA ARG A 499 -12.85 -10.47 13.91
C ARG A 499 -11.50 -11.00 13.42
N GLY A 500 -11.46 -12.03 12.59
CA GLY A 500 -10.24 -12.64 12.07
C GLY A 500 -9.58 -11.82 10.95
N SER A 501 -10.37 -11.07 10.17
CA SER A 501 -9.90 -10.34 8.99
C SER A 501 -8.78 -9.34 9.30
N VAL A 502 -8.83 -8.69 10.47
CA VAL A 502 -7.83 -7.69 10.87
C VAL A 502 -6.45 -8.33 11.09
N VAL A 503 -6.41 -9.59 11.56
CA VAL A 503 -5.17 -10.32 11.79
C VAL A 503 -4.56 -10.76 10.46
N VAL A 504 -5.39 -11.30 9.55
CA VAL A 504 -4.96 -11.66 8.18
C VAL A 504 -4.41 -10.45 7.44
N LYS A 505 -5.12 -9.33 7.47
CA LYS A 505 -4.68 -8.05 6.90
C LYS A 505 -3.31 -7.63 7.45
N ALA A 506 -3.15 -7.59 8.77
CA ALA A 506 -1.90 -7.19 9.39
C ALA A 506 -0.74 -8.14 9.02
N CYS A 507 -1.00 -9.45 8.91
CA CYS A 507 -0.01 -10.43 8.49
C CYS A 507 0.42 -10.22 7.03
N ALA A 508 -0.56 -10.06 6.12
CA ALA A 508 -0.33 -9.77 4.71
C ALA A 508 0.47 -8.46 4.52
N GLU A 509 0.12 -7.39 5.23
CA GLU A 509 0.80 -6.08 5.16
C GLU A 509 2.25 -6.13 5.63
N ASN A 510 2.59 -7.00 6.61
CA ASN A 510 3.90 -7.02 7.26
C ASN A 510 4.79 -8.21 6.86
N GLY A 511 4.37 -9.05 5.91
CA GLY A 511 5.14 -10.24 5.52
C GLY A 511 5.26 -11.25 6.66
N VAL A 512 4.22 -11.35 7.51
CA VAL A 512 4.18 -12.26 8.66
C VAL A 512 3.36 -13.49 8.26
N HIS A 513 3.86 -14.69 8.58
CA HIS A 513 3.14 -15.92 8.29
C HIS A 513 1.94 -16.11 9.21
N TYR A 514 0.92 -16.81 8.75
CA TYR A 514 -0.35 -16.92 9.49
C TYR A 514 -0.93 -18.34 9.39
N VAL A 515 -1.47 -18.83 10.50
CA VAL A 515 -2.32 -20.04 10.55
C VAL A 515 -3.51 -19.83 11.47
N ASP A 516 -4.63 -20.50 11.17
CA ASP A 516 -5.82 -20.53 12.02
C ASP A 516 -6.58 -21.85 11.94
N LEU A 517 -7.75 -21.90 12.61
CA LEU A 517 -8.68 -23.03 12.60
C LEU A 517 -10.01 -22.66 11.92
N ALA A 518 -10.01 -21.77 10.93
CA ALA A 518 -11.25 -21.31 10.31
C ALA A 518 -11.99 -22.45 9.59
N GLY A 519 -13.29 -22.61 9.90
CA GLY A 519 -14.23 -23.45 9.16
C GLY A 519 -15.18 -22.63 8.28
N GLU A 520 -15.10 -21.30 8.38
CA GLU A 520 -15.95 -20.34 7.70
C GLU A 520 -15.46 -20.09 6.27
N VAL A 521 -15.80 -20.99 5.36
CA VAL A 521 -15.30 -20.96 3.97
C VAL A 521 -15.63 -19.65 3.24
N HIS A 522 -16.79 -19.05 3.51
CA HIS A 522 -17.16 -17.74 2.96
C HIS A 522 -16.18 -16.63 3.38
N TRP A 523 -15.73 -16.63 4.64
CA TRP A 523 -14.73 -15.69 5.13
C TRP A 523 -13.36 -15.95 4.51
N VAL A 524 -12.96 -17.22 4.37
CA VAL A 524 -11.72 -17.58 3.67
C VAL A 524 -11.75 -17.07 2.22
N SER A 525 -12.90 -17.18 1.53
CA SER A 525 -13.10 -16.62 0.19
C SER A 525 -12.88 -15.10 0.18
N ASP A 526 -13.47 -14.37 1.13
CA ASP A 526 -13.30 -12.92 1.23
C ASP A 526 -11.82 -12.54 1.52
N MET A 527 -11.11 -13.34 2.32
CA MET A 527 -9.68 -13.11 2.59
C MET A 527 -8.81 -13.36 1.37
N ILE A 528 -9.15 -14.36 0.55
CA ILE A 528 -8.44 -14.62 -0.72
C ILE A 528 -8.64 -13.44 -1.66
N GLU A 529 -9.88 -12.99 -1.84
CA GLU A 529 -10.20 -11.85 -2.72
C GLU A 529 -9.47 -10.57 -2.30
N GLN A 530 -9.39 -10.30 -0.98
CA GLN A 530 -8.83 -9.05 -0.45
C GLN A 530 -7.31 -9.05 -0.31
N TYR A 531 -6.70 -10.18 0.10
CA TYR A 531 -5.33 -10.18 0.62
C TYR A 531 -4.36 -11.13 -0.09
N ASP A 532 -4.80 -11.98 -1.02
CA ASP A 532 -3.94 -12.97 -1.70
C ASP A 532 -2.78 -12.31 -2.45
N GLN A 533 -3.09 -11.29 -3.27
CA GLN A 533 -2.07 -10.53 -4.00
C GLN A 533 -1.10 -9.77 -3.07
N LEU A 534 -1.60 -9.24 -1.96
CA LEU A 534 -0.78 -8.52 -0.99
C LEU A 534 0.17 -9.49 -0.25
N ALA A 535 -0.35 -10.65 0.16
CA ALA A 535 0.40 -11.70 0.81
C ALA A 535 1.50 -12.25 -0.12
N HIS A 536 1.20 -12.44 -1.42
CA HIS A 536 2.20 -12.77 -2.43
C HIS A 536 3.30 -11.70 -2.55
N LYS A 537 2.89 -10.42 -2.68
CA LYS A 537 3.84 -9.30 -2.80
C LYS A 537 4.80 -9.21 -1.61
N ASN A 538 4.31 -9.47 -0.41
CA ASN A 538 5.07 -9.36 0.83
C ASN A 538 5.64 -10.70 1.33
N LYS A 539 5.50 -11.78 0.55
CA LYS A 539 5.93 -13.14 0.90
C LYS A 539 5.35 -13.68 2.22
N ALA A 540 4.16 -13.20 2.60
CA ALA A 540 3.41 -13.75 3.72
C ALA A 540 2.72 -15.04 3.26
N CYS A 541 3.17 -16.19 3.76
CA CYS A 541 2.43 -17.46 3.64
C CYS A 541 1.30 -17.51 4.68
N ILE A 542 0.06 -17.41 4.22
CA ILE A 542 -1.16 -17.39 5.04
C ILE A 542 -1.88 -18.72 4.78
N VAL A 543 -2.09 -19.53 5.82
CA VAL A 543 -2.64 -20.89 5.70
C VAL A 543 -3.83 -21.06 6.64
N PRO A 544 -5.03 -20.63 6.22
CA PRO A 544 -6.26 -20.85 6.98
C PRO A 544 -6.57 -22.35 7.10
N SER A 545 -7.48 -22.70 8.02
CA SER A 545 -8.01 -24.06 8.17
C SER A 545 -6.93 -25.11 8.50
N SER A 546 -5.97 -24.75 9.34
CA SER A 546 -4.86 -25.61 9.79
C SER A 546 -5.22 -26.53 10.97
N GLY A 547 -6.42 -27.13 10.95
CA GLY A 547 -6.92 -28.04 11.99
C GLY A 547 -7.44 -29.36 11.44
N TYR A 548 -8.11 -30.15 12.30
CA TYR A 548 -8.76 -31.40 11.89
C TYR A 548 -9.81 -31.19 10.80
N ASP A 549 -10.51 -30.05 10.83
CA ASP A 549 -11.57 -29.70 9.87
C ASP A 549 -11.03 -29.36 8.47
N SER A 550 -9.80 -29.77 8.10
CA SER A 550 -9.26 -29.69 6.72
C SER A 550 -7.97 -30.47 6.48
N ILE A 551 -7.01 -30.47 7.42
CA ILE A 551 -5.68 -31.07 7.19
C ILE A 551 -5.75 -32.56 6.79
N PRO A 552 -6.53 -33.44 7.45
CA PRO A 552 -6.61 -34.84 7.07
C PRO A 552 -7.13 -35.06 5.64
N SER A 553 -8.17 -34.34 5.24
CA SER A 553 -8.73 -34.43 3.89
C SER A 553 -7.75 -33.91 2.83
N ASP A 554 -7.16 -32.74 3.09
CA ASP A 554 -6.22 -32.08 2.18
C ASP A 554 -4.92 -32.86 2.01
N LEU A 555 -4.35 -33.34 3.11
CA LEU A 555 -3.13 -34.14 3.11
C LEU A 555 -3.37 -35.52 2.47
N ALA A 556 -4.46 -36.22 2.79
CA ALA A 556 -4.72 -37.54 2.21
C ALA A 556 -4.95 -37.47 0.69
N ALA A 557 -5.62 -36.43 0.21
CA ALA A 557 -5.76 -36.17 -1.22
C ALA A 557 -4.41 -35.85 -1.89
N HIS A 558 -3.58 -35.00 -1.26
CA HIS A 558 -2.22 -34.71 -1.75
C HIS A 558 -1.36 -35.97 -1.86
N LEU A 559 -1.31 -36.80 -0.82
CA LEU A 559 -0.46 -37.99 -0.78
C LEU A 559 -0.87 -39.01 -1.84
N ALA A 560 -2.17 -39.24 -2.00
CA ALA A 560 -2.67 -40.15 -3.03
C ALA A 560 -2.41 -39.61 -4.44
N LEU A 561 -2.62 -38.31 -4.67
CA LEU A 561 -2.36 -37.67 -5.96
C LEU A 561 -0.86 -37.69 -6.32
N ARG A 562 0.02 -37.38 -5.35
CA ARG A 562 1.48 -37.42 -5.52
C ARG A 562 1.94 -38.80 -5.98
N GLU A 563 1.45 -39.86 -5.36
CA GLU A 563 1.84 -41.22 -5.73
C GLU A 563 1.25 -41.63 -7.08
N LEU A 564 0.01 -41.23 -7.36
CA LEU A 564 -0.63 -41.46 -8.66
C LEU A 564 0.15 -40.78 -9.80
N GLU A 565 0.64 -39.55 -9.59
CA GLU A 565 1.49 -38.83 -10.55
C GLU A 565 2.81 -39.56 -10.81
N LYS A 566 3.42 -40.18 -9.77
CA LYS A 566 4.64 -41.00 -9.95
C LYS A 566 4.37 -42.24 -10.77
N GLU A 567 3.32 -43.00 -10.44
CA GLU A 567 2.95 -44.23 -11.16
C GLU A 567 2.63 -43.96 -12.64
N LEU A 568 2.09 -42.79 -12.95
CA LEU A 568 1.75 -42.36 -14.31
C LEU A 568 2.88 -41.59 -15.01
N ALA A 569 4.06 -41.49 -14.41
CA ALA A 569 5.20 -40.70 -14.92
C ALA A 569 4.81 -39.25 -15.32
N GLY A 570 3.88 -38.63 -14.59
CA GLY A 570 3.34 -37.30 -14.84
C GLY A 570 2.27 -37.20 -15.94
N ASN A 571 1.98 -38.28 -16.67
CA ASN A 571 0.94 -38.31 -17.70
C ASN A 571 -0.44 -38.59 -17.09
N LEU A 572 -1.03 -37.56 -16.48
CA LEU A 572 -2.35 -37.66 -15.86
C LEU A 572 -3.46 -37.86 -16.93
N PRO A 573 -4.33 -38.87 -16.79
CA PRO A 573 -5.52 -39.03 -17.60
C PRO A 573 -6.45 -37.83 -17.53
N SER A 574 -7.38 -37.75 -18.49
CA SER A 574 -8.36 -36.65 -18.57
C SER A 574 -9.30 -36.56 -17.37
N HIS A 575 -9.42 -37.61 -16.55
CA HIS A 575 -10.31 -37.65 -15.39
C HIS A 575 -9.60 -38.25 -14.17
N ILE A 576 -9.70 -37.55 -13.04
CA ILE A 576 -9.19 -37.98 -11.75
C ILE A 576 -10.31 -37.90 -10.74
N ARG A 577 -10.55 -38.99 -10.02
CA ARG A 577 -11.57 -39.07 -8.97
C ARG A 577 -10.91 -39.38 -7.63
N SER A 578 -11.09 -38.50 -6.67
CA SER A 578 -10.65 -38.70 -5.29
C SER A 578 -11.86 -38.79 -4.38
N THR A 579 -11.91 -39.78 -3.50
CA THR A 579 -12.99 -39.96 -2.54
C THR A 579 -12.42 -40.33 -1.18
N ALA A 580 -12.77 -39.57 -0.14
CA ALA A 580 -12.32 -39.80 1.23
C ALA A 580 -13.45 -40.35 2.13
N ALA A 581 -13.16 -41.41 2.89
CA ALA A 581 -14.01 -41.96 3.91
C ALA A 581 -13.45 -41.61 5.29
N HIS A 582 -14.29 -41.01 6.14
CA HIS A 582 -13.93 -40.57 7.48
C HIS A 582 -14.54 -41.50 8.53
N THR A 583 -13.79 -41.75 9.59
CA THR A 583 -14.24 -42.36 10.84
C THR A 583 -13.71 -41.51 11.99
N PHE A 584 -14.51 -41.24 13.01
CA PHE A 584 -13.98 -40.59 14.21
C PHE A 584 -14.78 -40.93 15.45
N LYS A 585 -14.12 -40.77 16.59
CA LYS A 585 -14.70 -40.80 17.93
C LYS A 585 -14.11 -39.62 18.70
N GLY A 586 -14.92 -38.58 18.91
CA GLY A 586 -14.52 -37.33 19.54
C GLY A 586 -15.72 -36.46 19.87
N GLY A 587 -15.52 -35.45 20.72
CA GLY A 587 -16.56 -34.48 21.07
C GLY A 587 -16.62 -33.32 20.08
N MET A 588 -17.80 -32.72 19.88
CA MET A 588 -17.90 -31.46 19.13
C MET A 588 -17.39 -30.30 19.99
N SER A 589 -16.55 -29.43 19.44
CA SER A 589 -16.07 -28.26 20.19
C SER A 589 -17.16 -27.20 20.34
N GLY A 590 -17.15 -26.44 21.45
CA GLY A 590 -18.08 -25.31 21.63
C GLY A 590 -17.95 -24.23 20.55
N GLY A 591 -16.74 -24.06 20.00
CA GLY A 591 -16.47 -23.18 18.86
C GLY A 591 -17.15 -23.68 17.58
N THR A 592 -16.93 -24.95 17.23
CA THR A 592 -17.55 -25.60 16.07
C THR A 592 -19.08 -25.57 16.17
N ALA A 593 -19.65 -25.83 17.35
CA ALA A 593 -21.09 -25.75 17.58
C ALA A 593 -21.64 -24.33 17.30
N THR A 594 -20.91 -23.30 17.75
CA THR A 594 -21.26 -21.90 17.53
C THR A 594 -21.17 -21.54 16.04
N THR A 595 -20.10 -21.96 15.35
CA THR A 595 -19.92 -21.75 13.91
C THR A 595 -21.06 -22.40 13.11
N VAL A 596 -21.39 -23.68 13.39
CA VAL A 596 -22.50 -24.38 12.74
C VAL A 596 -23.83 -23.65 12.98
N LEU A 597 -24.13 -23.24 14.21
CA LEU A 597 -25.38 -22.51 14.51
C LEU A 597 -25.43 -21.15 13.79
N SER A 598 -24.32 -20.39 13.80
CA SER A 598 -24.25 -19.08 13.14
C SER A 598 -24.38 -19.16 11.62
N SER A 599 -23.98 -20.29 11.01
CA SER A 599 -24.12 -20.48 9.55
C SER A 599 -25.58 -20.46 9.07
N PHE A 600 -26.55 -20.80 9.94
CA PHE A 600 -27.98 -20.73 9.63
C PHE A 600 -28.53 -19.31 9.67
N ASP A 601 -27.82 -18.38 10.31
CA ASP A 601 -28.19 -16.96 10.38
C ASP A 601 -27.59 -16.17 9.20
N LEU A 602 -26.72 -16.79 8.38
CA LEU A 602 -26.12 -16.16 7.21
C LEU A 602 -27.12 -16.03 6.04
N PRO A 603 -27.11 -14.89 5.32
CA PRO A 603 -27.77 -14.74 4.03
C PRO A 603 -27.39 -15.83 3.02
N SER A 604 -28.28 -16.15 2.07
CA SER A 604 -28.07 -17.24 1.11
C SER A 604 -26.90 -16.99 0.15
N ASP A 605 -26.65 -15.74 -0.22
CA ASP A 605 -25.50 -15.31 -1.03
C ASP A 605 -24.17 -15.56 -0.32
N GLN A 606 -24.08 -15.30 1.00
CA GLN A 606 -22.88 -15.60 1.78
C GLN A 606 -22.65 -17.11 1.94
N ARG A 607 -23.73 -17.90 2.08
CA ARG A 607 -23.63 -19.37 2.11
C ARG A 607 -23.12 -19.95 0.79
N LEU A 608 -23.46 -19.33 -0.35
CA LEU A 608 -23.00 -19.75 -1.67
C LEU A 608 -21.54 -19.34 -1.95
N LYS A 609 -21.07 -18.21 -1.42
CA LYS A 609 -19.67 -17.74 -1.58
C LYS A 609 -18.61 -18.74 -1.09
N GLY A 610 -18.95 -19.62 -0.14
CA GLY A 610 -18.03 -20.64 0.39
C GLY A 610 -18.24 -22.05 -0.17
N ALA A 611 -19.13 -22.25 -1.15
CA ALA A 611 -19.54 -23.59 -1.56
C ALA A 611 -18.84 -24.06 -2.84
N GLY A 612 -18.66 -25.38 -2.97
CA GLY A 612 -18.23 -25.98 -4.23
C GLY A 612 -16.77 -25.66 -4.58
N TRP A 613 -16.57 -24.87 -5.63
CA TRP A 613 -15.27 -24.50 -6.20
C TRP A 613 -14.92 -23.02 -5.99
N THR A 614 -15.66 -22.29 -5.16
CA THR A 614 -15.44 -20.83 -5.00
C THR A 614 -14.08 -20.47 -4.43
N LEU A 615 -13.48 -21.33 -3.61
CA LEU A 615 -12.11 -21.15 -3.13
C LEU A 615 -11.06 -21.47 -4.21
N SER A 616 -11.41 -22.15 -5.29
CA SER A 616 -10.45 -22.57 -6.31
C SER A 616 -10.15 -21.42 -7.29
N PRO A 617 -8.88 -21.19 -7.66
CA PRO A 617 -8.52 -20.23 -8.71
C PRO A 617 -8.91 -20.70 -10.13
N ILE A 618 -9.37 -21.95 -10.28
CA ILE A 618 -9.90 -22.51 -11.53
C ILE A 618 -11.39 -22.83 -11.40
N PRO A 619 -12.18 -22.73 -12.49
CA PRO A 619 -13.63 -22.95 -12.44
C PRO A 619 -13.99 -24.42 -12.16
N ALA A 620 -15.24 -24.63 -11.72
CA ALA A 620 -15.78 -25.96 -11.52
C ALA A 620 -15.78 -26.78 -12.83
N PRO A 621 -15.54 -28.10 -12.76
CA PRO A 621 -15.63 -28.97 -13.93
C PRO A 621 -17.07 -29.08 -14.45
N PRO A 622 -17.26 -29.38 -15.74
CA PRO A 622 -18.58 -29.62 -16.31
C PRO A 622 -19.34 -30.72 -15.54
N GLY A 623 -20.63 -30.49 -15.27
CA GLY A 623 -21.49 -31.46 -14.58
C GLY A 623 -21.32 -31.50 -13.04
N PHE A 624 -20.58 -30.55 -12.45
CA PHE A 624 -20.50 -30.41 -11.00
C PHE A 624 -21.87 -30.11 -10.38
N SER A 625 -22.17 -30.77 -9.25
CA SER A 625 -23.38 -30.57 -8.46
C SER A 625 -23.03 -30.21 -7.02
N LEU A 626 -23.72 -29.22 -6.47
CA LEU A 626 -23.64 -28.85 -5.05
C LEU A 626 -24.48 -29.78 -4.15
N LEU A 627 -25.34 -30.61 -4.72
CA LEU A 627 -26.19 -31.50 -3.94
C LEU A 627 -25.39 -32.72 -3.47
N PRO A 628 -25.36 -33.01 -2.15
CA PRO A 628 -24.68 -34.20 -1.65
C PRO A 628 -25.39 -35.46 -2.13
N LYS A 629 -24.61 -36.52 -2.35
CA LYS A 629 -25.14 -37.87 -2.61
C LYS A 629 -25.72 -38.45 -1.32
N ILE A 630 -26.73 -39.31 -1.46
CA ILE A 630 -27.34 -40.02 -0.33
C ILE A 630 -26.43 -41.17 0.13
N LEU A 631 -25.67 -41.77 -0.78
CA LEU A 631 -24.81 -42.92 -0.51
C LEU A 631 -23.46 -42.75 -1.19
N TYR A 632 -22.40 -43.09 -0.46
CA TYR A 632 -21.02 -43.08 -0.92
C TYR A 632 -20.36 -44.43 -0.65
N SER A 633 -19.30 -44.72 -1.41
CA SER A 633 -18.50 -45.93 -1.19
C SER A 633 -17.08 -45.79 -1.70
N LEU A 634 -16.16 -46.57 -1.12
CA LEU A 634 -14.83 -46.85 -1.66
C LEU A 634 -14.80 -48.29 -2.19
N PRO A 635 -15.02 -48.50 -3.50
CA PRO A 635 -15.17 -49.84 -4.08
C PRO A 635 -13.87 -50.65 -4.07
N HIS A 636 -12.71 -50.00 -4.12
CA HIS A 636 -11.40 -50.66 -4.20
C HIS A 636 -10.84 -51.13 -2.84
N ILE A 637 -11.56 -50.86 -1.74
CA ILE A 637 -11.17 -51.31 -0.41
C ILE A 637 -11.88 -52.64 -0.12
N LYS A 638 -11.16 -53.63 0.40
CA LYS A 638 -11.71 -54.94 0.78
C LYS A 638 -11.70 -55.11 2.32
N PRO A 639 -12.85 -55.29 2.99
CA PRO A 639 -14.21 -55.19 2.45
C PRO A 639 -14.59 -53.75 2.05
N LYS A 640 -15.56 -53.64 1.13
CA LYS A 640 -16.03 -52.34 0.61
C LYS A 640 -16.51 -51.42 1.72
N VAL A 641 -16.01 -50.18 1.72
CA VAL A 641 -16.40 -49.16 2.69
C VAL A 641 -17.62 -48.41 2.15
N TRP A 642 -18.65 -48.26 2.98
CA TRP A 642 -19.90 -47.56 2.67
C TRP A 642 -20.17 -46.46 3.69
N GLY A 643 -20.88 -45.42 3.27
CA GLY A 643 -21.25 -44.37 4.20
C GLY A 643 -22.16 -43.30 3.63
N GLY A 644 -22.50 -42.35 4.50
CA GLY A 644 -23.47 -41.29 4.25
C GLY A 644 -22.85 -39.90 4.23
N PHE A 645 -23.69 -38.91 3.97
CA PHE A 645 -23.33 -37.49 3.97
C PHE A 645 -22.53 -37.12 5.22
N PHE A 646 -21.46 -36.34 5.03
CA PHE A 646 -20.62 -35.85 6.10
C PHE A 646 -20.74 -34.34 6.19
N ILE A 647 -21.15 -33.83 7.35
CA ILE A 647 -21.40 -32.39 7.53
C ILE A 647 -20.14 -31.53 7.32
N MET A 648 -18.94 -32.04 7.62
CA MET A 648 -17.69 -31.31 7.41
C MET A 648 -17.24 -31.27 5.94
N SER A 649 -17.89 -32.02 5.04
CA SER A 649 -17.57 -31.95 3.61
C SER A 649 -17.81 -30.57 3.03
N ALA A 650 -18.73 -29.79 3.62
CA ALA A 650 -18.97 -28.40 3.26
C ALA A 650 -17.75 -27.48 3.51
N VAL A 651 -16.83 -27.88 4.40
CA VAL A 651 -15.58 -27.15 4.71
C VAL A 651 -14.39 -27.76 3.97
N ASN A 652 -14.27 -29.09 4.06
CA ASN A 652 -13.13 -29.84 3.53
C ASN A 652 -13.06 -29.80 2.00
N GLU A 653 -14.18 -30.04 1.30
CA GLU A 653 -14.16 -30.16 -0.16
C GLU A 653 -13.70 -28.86 -0.86
N PRO A 654 -14.18 -27.66 -0.46
CA PRO A 654 -13.63 -26.40 -0.98
C PRO A 654 -12.12 -26.24 -0.79
N VAL A 655 -11.57 -26.68 0.35
CA VAL A 655 -10.13 -26.63 0.64
C VAL A 655 -9.37 -27.57 -0.30
N VAL A 656 -9.77 -28.83 -0.43
CA VAL A 656 -9.11 -29.79 -1.34
C VAL A 656 -9.20 -29.33 -2.80
N ARG A 657 -10.35 -28.77 -3.21
CA ARG A 657 -10.52 -28.20 -4.56
C ARG A 657 -9.63 -26.98 -4.79
N ARG A 658 -9.42 -26.13 -3.77
CA ARG A 658 -8.45 -25.04 -3.84
C ARG A 658 -7.03 -25.57 -3.99
N SER A 659 -6.64 -26.61 -3.25
CA SER A 659 -5.33 -27.25 -3.38
C SER A 659 -5.08 -27.74 -4.79
N TRP A 660 -6.07 -28.42 -5.38
CA TRP A 660 -6.04 -28.82 -6.79
C TRP A 660 -5.92 -27.61 -7.72
N GLY A 661 -6.77 -26.60 -7.54
CA GLY A 661 -6.78 -25.42 -8.40
C GLY A 661 -5.48 -24.63 -8.38
N LEU A 662 -4.85 -24.47 -7.20
CA LEU A 662 -3.55 -23.79 -7.06
C LEU A 662 -2.44 -24.53 -7.81
N ARG A 663 -2.45 -25.88 -7.81
CA ARG A 663 -1.48 -26.69 -8.59
C ARG A 663 -1.68 -26.59 -10.10
N GLN A 664 -2.94 -26.52 -10.53
CA GLN A 664 -3.31 -26.51 -11.94
C GLN A 664 -3.41 -25.10 -12.55
N GLN A 665 -3.17 -24.05 -11.76
CA GLN A 665 -3.35 -22.67 -12.19
C GLN A 665 -2.47 -22.31 -13.40
N GLN A 666 -1.27 -22.89 -13.48
CA GLN A 666 -0.31 -22.67 -14.57
C GLN A 666 -0.51 -23.62 -15.76
N VAL A 667 -1.31 -24.68 -15.63
CA VAL A 667 -1.60 -25.62 -16.72
C VAL A 667 -2.65 -25.00 -17.64
N PRO A 668 -2.49 -25.03 -18.99
CA PRO A 668 -3.48 -24.53 -19.92
C PRO A 668 -4.86 -25.21 -19.72
N PRO A 669 -5.99 -24.49 -19.82
CA PRO A 669 -7.31 -25.07 -19.60
C PRO A 669 -7.64 -26.32 -20.43
N SER A 670 -7.08 -26.45 -21.65
CA SER A 670 -7.26 -27.63 -22.52
C SER A 670 -6.60 -28.91 -21.99
N ASP A 671 -5.56 -28.74 -21.17
CA ASP A 671 -4.67 -29.83 -20.76
C ASP A 671 -4.91 -30.22 -19.29
N ARG A 672 -5.85 -29.54 -18.61
CA ARG A 672 -6.19 -29.80 -17.20
C ARG A 672 -7.04 -31.06 -17.08
N PRO A 673 -6.64 -32.03 -16.24
CA PRO A 673 -7.52 -33.13 -15.87
C PRO A 673 -8.81 -32.64 -15.19
N ILE A 674 -9.93 -33.29 -15.50
CA ILE A 674 -11.18 -33.13 -14.77
C ILE A 674 -11.03 -33.81 -13.41
N PHE A 675 -10.90 -33.01 -12.36
CA PHE A 675 -10.77 -33.50 -10.99
C PHE A 675 -12.11 -33.47 -10.26
N SER A 676 -12.44 -34.57 -9.59
CA SER A 676 -13.60 -34.66 -8.71
C SER A 676 -13.18 -35.13 -7.32
N TYR A 677 -13.54 -34.35 -6.29
CA TYR A 677 -13.33 -34.70 -4.89
C TYR A 677 -14.66 -34.75 -4.15
N ASN A 678 -14.87 -35.83 -3.39
CA ASN A 678 -16.02 -36.04 -2.50
C ASN A 678 -15.52 -36.67 -1.20
N GLU A 679 -16.27 -36.50 -0.13
CA GLU A 679 -15.99 -37.21 1.11
C GLU A 679 -17.24 -37.55 1.91
N PHE A 680 -17.13 -38.56 2.77
CA PHE A 680 -18.28 -39.13 3.44
C PHE A 680 -17.94 -39.76 4.81
N MET A 681 -18.96 -39.93 5.64
CA MET A 681 -18.84 -40.58 6.94
C MET A 681 -19.03 -42.08 6.78
N SER A 682 -18.01 -42.87 7.09
CA SER A 682 -18.03 -44.32 7.00
C SER A 682 -18.93 -44.95 8.07
N THR A 683 -19.63 -46.02 7.70
CA THR A 683 -20.53 -46.76 8.58
C THR A 683 -20.23 -48.26 8.53
N LYS A 684 -20.31 -48.94 9.67
CA LYS A 684 -20.05 -50.40 9.76
C LYS A 684 -21.23 -51.26 9.27
N GLY A 685 -22.37 -50.65 8.92
CA GLY A 685 -23.62 -51.34 8.57
C GLY A 685 -23.91 -51.45 7.07
N GLY A 686 -22.91 -51.23 6.21
CA GLY A 686 -23.09 -51.29 4.75
C GLY A 686 -23.95 -50.14 4.18
N PRO A 687 -24.51 -50.28 2.97
CA PRO A 687 -25.14 -49.18 2.25
C PRO A 687 -26.41 -48.64 2.92
N ILE A 688 -27.18 -49.51 3.59
CA ILE A 688 -28.42 -49.12 4.28
C ILE A 688 -28.12 -48.11 5.39
N MET A 689 -27.07 -48.35 6.17
CA MET A 689 -26.72 -47.47 7.28
C MET A 689 -26.16 -46.12 6.81
N GLY A 690 -25.47 -46.10 5.65
CA GLY A 690 -25.07 -44.87 4.98
C GLY A 690 -26.27 -44.03 4.53
N ILE A 691 -27.28 -44.65 3.91
CA ILE A 691 -28.53 -43.98 3.50
C ILE A 691 -29.26 -43.41 4.72
N LEU A 692 -29.42 -44.21 5.78
CA LEU A 692 -30.08 -43.79 7.01
C LEU A 692 -29.38 -42.58 7.62
N LEU A 693 -28.04 -42.62 7.73
CA LEU A 693 -27.24 -41.51 8.24
C LEU A 693 -27.49 -40.22 7.44
N SER A 694 -27.47 -40.30 6.10
CA SER A 694 -27.72 -39.16 5.22
C SER A 694 -29.11 -38.55 5.43
N PHE A 695 -30.16 -39.38 5.51
CA PHE A 695 -31.51 -38.90 5.79
C PHE A 695 -31.63 -38.29 7.18
N THR A 696 -31.07 -38.94 8.20
CA THR A 696 -31.07 -38.41 9.57
C THR A 696 -30.42 -37.03 9.63
N LEU A 697 -29.25 -36.86 9.01
CA LEU A 697 -28.57 -35.56 8.96
C LEU A 697 -29.36 -34.53 8.16
N PHE A 698 -29.94 -34.91 7.02
CA PHE A 698 -30.79 -34.03 6.21
C PHE A 698 -31.98 -33.51 7.01
N PHE A 699 -32.75 -34.40 7.65
CA PHE A 699 -33.88 -34.01 8.48
C PHE A 699 -33.45 -33.21 9.72
N THR A 700 -32.28 -33.51 10.30
CA THR A 700 -31.73 -32.74 11.43
C THR A 700 -31.40 -31.31 11.00
N ILE A 701 -30.74 -31.12 9.86
CA ILE A 701 -30.42 -29.80 9.30
C ILE A 701 -31.69 -29.06 8.89
N ALA A 702 -32.67 -29.74 8.29
CA ALA A 702 -33.96 -29.15 7.94
C ALA A 702 -34.74 -28.71 9.19
N ALA A 703 -34.79 -29.53 10.24
CA ALA A 703 -35.41 -29.20 11.51
C ALA A 703 -34.72 -28.01 12.17
N LEU A 704 -33.38 -27.97 12.18
CA LEU A 704 -32.62 -26.82 12.65
C LEU A 704 -32.94 -25.56 11.83
N THR A 705 -33.11 -25.68 10.52
CA THR A 705 -33.43 -24.54 9.66
C THR A 705 -34.84 -24.02 9.89
N ILE A 706 -35.83 -24.90 10.09
CA ILE A 706 -37.25 -24.54 10.09
C ILE A 706 -37.78 -24.24 11.50
N LEU A 707 -37.21 -24.83 12.55
CA LEU A 707 -37.76 -24.80 13.91
C LEU A 707 -36.85 -24.05 14.91
N PRO A 708 -37.13 -22.75 15.18
CA PRO A 708 -36.37 -21.95 16.15
C PRO A 708 -36.24 -22.56 17.57
N PRO A 709 -37.27 -23.24 18.15
CA PRO A 709 -37.13 -23.89 19.45
C PRO A 709 -36.06 -24.98 19.49
N PHE A 710 -35.84 -25.66 18.36
CA PHE A 710 -34.82 -26.70 18.22
C PHE A 710 -33.41 -26.08 18.24
N ARG A 711 -33.22 -24.93 17.58
CA ARG A 711 -31.97 -24.14 17.66
C ARG A 711 -31.69 -23.68 19.09
N TRP A 712 -32.70 -23.17 19.78
CA TRP A 712 -32.58 -22.74 21.19
C TRP A 712 -32.19 -23.90 22.11
N LEU A 713 -32.80 -25.07 21.94
CA LEU A 713 -32.50 -26.26 22.73
C LEU A 713 -31.06 -26.75 22.48
N LEU A 714 -30.63 -26.82 21.22
CA LEU A 714 -29.25 -27.20 20.86
C LEU A 714 -28.22 -26.20 21.40
N LYS A 715 -28.51 -24.90 21.36
CA LYS A 715 -27.67 -23.86 21.97
C LYS A 715 -27.55 -24.02 23.49
N ARG A 716 -28.62 -24.45 24.17
CA ARG A 716 -28.63 -24.71 25.62
C ARG A 716 -27.91 -25.99 26.02
N MET A 717 -27.91 -27.00 25.15
CA MET A 717 -27.25 -28.30 25.38
C MET A 717 -25.79 -28.34 24.94
N SER A 718 -25.34 -27.38 24.13
CA SER A 718 -23.96 -27.30 23.65
C SER A 718 -23.00 -26.85 24.78
N PRO A 719 -21.74 -27.34 24.80
CA PRO A 719 -20.73 -26.86 25.73
C PRO A 719 -20.55 -25.34 25.62
N LYS A 720 -20.39 -24.65 26.76
CA LYS A 720 -20.12 -23.20 26.72
C LYS A 720 -18.72 -22.95 26.15
N SER A 721 -18.55 -21.84 25.42
CA SER A 721 -17.24 -21.42 24.92
C SER A 721 -16.21 -21.34 26.05
N GLY A 722 -15.17 -22.18 25.99
CA GLY A 722 -14.11 -22.28 27.00
C GLY A 722 -14.17 -23.53 27.89
N GLU A 723 -15.27 -24.27 27.88
CA GLU A 723 -15.40 -25.62 28.45
C GLU A 723 -14.97 -26.66 27.40
N GLY A 724 -14.30 -27.72 27.82
CA GLY A 724 -13.89 -28.82 26.94
C GLY A 724 -13.95 -30.17 27.67
N PRO A 725 -13.78 -31.27 26.94
CA PRO A 725 -13.97 -32.62 27.47
C PRO A 725 -12.99 -32.96 28.61
N SER A 726 -13.30 -34.01 29.37
CA SER A 726 -12.38 -34.51 30.41
C SER A 726 -11.09 -35.08 29.79
N PRO A 727 -9.96 -35.13 30.52
CA PRO A 727 -8.71 -35.69 30.02
C PRO A 727 -8.84 -37.11 29.45
N ASP A 728 -9.62 -37.99 30.11
CA ASP A 728 -9.86 -39.35 29.62
C ASP A 728 -10.57 -39.38 28.26
N LYS A 729 -11.47 -38.42 28.01
CA LYS A 729 -12.14 -38.29 26.71
C LYS A 729 -11.19 -37.76 25.63
N LEU A 730 -10.24 -36.89 25.99
CA LEU A 730 -9.21 -36.41 25.08
C LEU A 730 -8.27 -37.54 24.64
N GLU A 731 -7.83 -38.40 25.55
CA GLU A 731 -6.93 -39.53 25.24
C GLU A 731 -7.66 -40.70 24.56
N GLY A 732 -8.93 -40.95 24.90
CA GLY A 732 -9.72 -42.05 24.34
C GLY A 732 -10.34 -41.81 22.96
N GLY A 733 -10.10 -40.63 22.36
CA GLY A 733 -10.57 -40.26 21.03
C GLY A 733 -9.72 -40.84 19.91
N TYR A 734 -10.24 -40.83 18.69
CA TYR A 734 -9.48 -41.14 17.48
C TYR A 734 -10.16 -40.58 16.23
N PHE A 735 -9.41 -40.50 15.13
CA PHE A 735 -9.97 -40.41 13.79
C PHE A 735 -9.20 -41.31 12.82
N GLY A 736 -9.84 -41.64 11.70
CA GLY A 736 -9.22 -42.33 10.57
C GLY A 736 -9.79 -41.81 9.25
N VAL A 737 -8.92 -41.52 8.31
CA VAL A 737 -9.25 -41.11 6.94
C VAL A 737 -8.68 -42.12 5.96
N ILE A 738 -9.51 -42.64 5.05
CA ILE A 738 -9.08 -43.43 3.91
C ILE A 738 -9.47 -42.65 2.66
N ASN A 739 -8.50 -42.09 1.95
CA ASN A 739 -8.72 -41.46 0.65
C ASN A 739 -8.28 -42.41 -0.47
N VAL A 740 -9.12 -42.59 -1.48
CA VAL A 740 -8.77 -43.32 -2.71
C VAL A 740 -8.83 -42.34 -3.88
N THR A 741 -7.72 -42.19 -4.59
CA THR A 741 -7.60 -41.38 -5.80
C THR A 741 -7.37 -42.28 -7.01
N GLU A 742 -8.23 -42.16 -8.01
CA GLU A 742 -8.30 -43.03 -9.17
C GLU A 742 -8.07 -42.21 -10.46
N ALA A 743 -7.23 -42.73 -11.35
CA ALA A 743 -7.12 -42.24 -12.72
C ALA A 743 -6.80 -43.41 -13.67
N GLY A 744 -7.66 -43.62 -14.66
CA GLY A 744 -7.56 -44.77 -15.56
C GLY A 744 -7.70 -46.10 -14.82
N ASP A 745 -6.67 -46.93 -14.91
CA ASP A 745 -6.58 -48.24 -14.27
C ASP A 745 -5.69 -48.24 -13.02
N ILE A 746 -5.34 -47.07 -12.49
CA ILE A 746 -4.56 -46.95 -11.26
C ILE A 746 -5.43 -46.30 -10.18
N ALA A 747 -5.41 -46.91 -8.99
CA ALA A 747 -6.03 -46.37 -7.80
C ALA A 747 -4.98 -46.32 -6.68
N VAL A 748 -4.87 -45.20 -5.99
CA VAL A 748 -3.97 -45.03 -4.87
C VAL A 748 -4.78 -44.78 -3.60
N LYS A 749 -4.48 -45.54 -2.56
CA LYS A 749 -5.01 -45.37 -1.21
C LYS A 749 -4.04 -44.59 -0.35
N ALA A 750 -4.50 -43.49 0.24
CA ALA A 750 -3.83 -42.81 1.34
C ALA A 750 -4.64 -42.98 2.63
N THR A 751 -3.96 -43.30 3.73
CA THR A 751 -4.55 -43.48 5.06
C THR A 751 -3.93 -42.53 6.07
N ILE A 752 -4.75 -41.89 6.90
CA ILE A 752 -4.30 -41.08 8.04
C ILE A 752 -5.11 -41.49 9.26
N ASP A 753 -4.45 -42.11 10.23
CA ASP A 753 -5.04 -42.45 11.53
C ASP A 753 -4.46 -41.54 12.63
N GLY A 754 -5.33 -40.97 13.45
CA GLY A 754 -4.97 -40.11 14.58
C GLY A 754 -5.42 -40.70 15.91
N LYS A 755 -4.51 -40.76 16.89
CA LYS A 755 -4.77 -41.23 18.26
C LYS A 755 -4.94 -40.06 19.23
N GLY A 756 -6.18 -39.81 19.64
CA GLY A 756 -6.58 -38.69 20.50
C GLY A 756 -7.81 -38.00 19.95
N ASP A 757 -8.40 -37.08 20.72
CA ASP A 757 -9.57 -36.33 20.29
C ASP A 757 -9.23 -35.44 19.07
N PRO A 758 -9.98 -35.58 17.95
CA PRO A 758 -9.74 -34.83 16.73
C PRO A 758 -9.97 -33.32 16.89
N SER A 759 -11.02 -32.94 17.62
CA SER A 759 -11.51 -31.55 17.73
C SER A 759 -10.61 -30.65 18.58
N TYR A 760 -9.86 -31.24 19.52
CA TYR A 760 -9.05 -30.49 20.48
C TYR A 760 -7.58 -30.89 20.44
N THR A 761 -7.23 -32.09 20.91
CA THR A 761 -5.82 -32.50 21.08
C THR A 761 -5.10 -32.58 19.75
N LEU A 762 -5.67 -33.32 18.77
CA LEU A 762 -5.02 -33.49 17.48
C LEU A 762 -5.06 -32.19 16.66
N THR A 763 -6.12 -31.39 16.78
CA THR A 763 -6.19 -30.05 16.20
C THR A 763 -5.11 -29.11 16.75
N ALA A 764 -4.86 -29.14 18.07
CA ALA A 764 -3.81 -28.34 18.70
C ALA A 764 -2.40 -28.72 18.18
N ILE A 765 -2.16 -30.02 17.99
CA ILE A 765 -0.90 -30.52 17.40
C ILE A 765 -0.78 -30.05 15.94
N MET A 766 -1.82 -30.24 15.13
CA MET A 766 -1.81 -29.87 13.71
C MET A 766 -1.50 -28.38 13.49
N ILE A 767 -2.19 -27.47 14.17
CA ILE A 767 -1.95 -26.03 13.98
C ILE A 767 -0.58 -25.60 14.50
N ALA A 768 -0.10 -26.21 15.59
CA ALA A 768 1.22 -25.93 16.13
C ALA A 768 2.33 -26.39 15.17
N GLU A 769 2.22 -27.60 14.61
CA GLU A 769 3.17 -28.10 13.60
C GLU A 769 3.13 -27.27 12.32
N SER A 770 1.94 -26.85 11.86
CA SER A 770 1.81 -25.91 10.73
C SER A 770 2.54 -24.58 10.99
N ALA A 771 2.45 -24.04 12.20
CA ALA A 771 3.18 -22.83 12.58
C ALA A 771 4.70 -23.06 12.65
N LEU A 772 5.14 -24.21 13.16
CA LEU A 772 6.56 -24.57 13.22
C LEU A 772 7.16 -24.76 11.82
N LEU A 773 6.42 -25.35 10.88
CA LEU A 773 6.84 -25.48 9.48
C LEU A 773 7.07 -24.10 8.82
N LEU A 774 6.22 -23.11 9.12
CA LEU A 774 6.33 -21.75 8.60
C LEU A 774 7.56 -20.98 9.10
N LEU A 775 8.21 -21.43 10.18
CA LEU A 775 9.44 -20.79 10.65
C LEU A 775 10.63 -21.08 9.74
N ASP A 776 10.63 -22.23 9.06
CA ASP A 776 11.80 -22.74 8.35
C ASP A 776 11.48 -22.79 6.84
N PRO A 777 12.05 -21.89 6.01
CA PRO A 777 11.72 -21.81 4.58
C PRO A 777 11.97 -23.10 3.78
N GLU A 778 12.86 -23.98 4.27
CA GLU A 778 13.15 -25.29 3.66
C GLU A 778 11.98 -26.26 3.76
N ASN A 779 11.07 -26.07 4.72
CA ASN A 779 9.88 -26.88 4.90
C ASN A 779 8.71 -26.42 4.00
N LEU A 780 8.86 -25.31 3.27
CA LEU A 780 7.83 -24.78 2.39
C LEU A 780 8.05 -25.24 0.95
N THR A 781 6.94 -25.49 0.24
CA THR A 781 6.99 -25.69 -1.21
C THR A 781 7.43 -24.41 -1.92
N ASP A 782 7.75 -24.49 -3.20
CA ASP A 782 8.10 -23.29 -3.98
C ASP A 782 6.94 -22.30 -4.09
N VAL A 783 5.69 -22.78 -4.02
CA VAL A 783 4.51 -21.92 -3.92
C VAL A 783 4.42 -21.30 -2.52
N GLY A 784 4.64 -22.10 -1.46
CA GLY A 784 4.69 -21.62 -0.07
C GLY A 784 5.70 -20.49 0.15
N LYS A 785 6.89 -20.58 -0.45
CA LYS A 785 7.94 -19.55 -0.39
C LYS A 785 7.56 -18.25 -1.09
N GLN A 786 6.62 -18.29 -2.03
CA GLN A 786 6.12 -17.10 -2.74
C GLN A 786 5.05 -16.34 -1.94
N GLY A 787 4.56 -16.89 -0.82
CA GLY A 787 3.45 -16.32 -0.06
C GLY A 787 2.10 -16.51 -0.74
N GLY A 788 1.08 -15.81 -0.24
CA GLY A 788 -0.32 -15.95 -0.70
C GLY A 788 -1.20 -16.64 0.33
N LEU A 789 -2.50 -16.78 0.01
CA LEU A 789 -3.45 -17.54 0.82
C LEU A 789 -3.50 -18.98 0.33
N LEU A 790 -2.80 -19.88 1.01
CA LEU A 790 -2.60 -21.26 0.58
C LEU A 790 -3.37 -22.23 1.47
N THR A 791 -3.50 -23.45 0.98
CA THR A 791 -3.97 -24.60 1.77
C THR A 791 -2.77 -25.31 2.41
N PRO A 792 -2.98 -26.11 3.48
CA PRO A 792 -1.88 -26.81 4.15
C PRO A 792 -1.02 -27.66 3.20
N SER A 793 -1.64 -28.46 2.32
CA SER A 793 -0.89 -29.32 1.39
C SER A 793 -0.14 -28.54 0.31
N VAL A 794 -0.62 -27.36 -0.10
CA VAL A 794 0.09 -26.50 -1.06
C VAL A 794 1.22 -25.74 -0.39
N ALA A 795 1.05 -25.29 0.85
CA ALA A 795 2.07 -24.57 1.59
C ALA A 795 3.25 -25.46 1.98
N TYR A 796 2.97 -26.66 2.50
CA TYR A 796 3.96 -27.52 3.15
C TYR A 796 4.35 -28.77 2.34
N GLY A 797 3.46 -29.25 1.48
CA GLY A 797 3.65 -30.50 0.76
C GLY A 797 3.98 -31.67 1.70
N ASP A 798 5.04 -32.40 1.38
CA ASP A 798 5.46 -33.61 2.10
C ASP A 798 6.05 -33.34 3.49
N ALA A 799 6.40 -32.08 3.81
CA ALA A 799 6.90 -31.74 5.13
C ALA A 799 5.84 -31.96 6.21
N LEU A 800 4.55 -31.75 5.88
CA LEU A 800 3.43 -31.92 6.81
C LEU A 800 3.26 -33.39 7.23
N GLU A 801 3.38 -34.33 6.29
CA GLU A 801 3.37 -35.78 6.56
C GLU A 801 4.42 -36.14 7.62
N LYS A 802 5.67 -35.74 7.38
CA LYS A 802 6.81 -36.09 8.23
C LYS A 802 6.70 -35.52 9.65
N VAL A 803 6.22 -34.29 9.82
CA VAL A 803 6.10 -33.70 11.17
C VAL A 803 4.97 -34.32 11.96
N LEU A 804 3.83 -34.60 11.33
CA LEU A 804 2.70 -35.25 12.01
C LEU A 804 3.08 -36.66 12.48
N GLU A 805 3.76 -37.47 11.66
CA GLU A 805 4.21 -38.81 12.09
C GLU A 805 5.20 -38.77 13.26
N ARG A 806 6.11 -37.79 13.28
CA ARG A 806 7.11 -37.63 14.37
C ARG A 806 6.49 -37.39 15.73
N THR A 807 5.26 -36.88 15.80
CA THR A 807 4.55 -36.69 17.07
C THR A 807 4.16 -38.01 17.75
N GLY A 808 4.18 -39.14 17.01
CA GLY A 808 3.71 -40.43 17.49
C GLY A 808 2.19 -40.54 17.66
N ARG A 809 1.44 -39.47 17.31
CA ARG A 809 -0.03 -39.41 17.39
C ARG A 809 -0.70 -39.72 16.05
N PHE A 810 0.04 -39.67 14.95
CA PHE A 810 -0.45 -39.92 13.61
C PHE A 810 0.27 -41.10 12.98
N LYS A 811 -0.49 -41.94 12.25
CA LYS A 811 0.05 -42.98 11.38
C LYS A 811 -0.44 -42.68 9.96
N ILE A 812 0.50 -42.47 9.05
CA ILE A 812 0.20 -42.13 7.66
C ILE A 812 0.69 -43.28 6.76
N GLY A 813 -0.04 -43.55 5.68
CA GLY A 813 0.31 -44.62 4.75
C GLY A 813 -0.19 -44.33 3.34
N VAL A 814 0.57 -44.78 2.35
CA VAL A 814 0.20 -44.69 0.93
C VAL A 814 0.44 -46.04 0.27
N GLU A 815 -0.52 -46.51 -0.52
CA GLU A 815 -0.49 -47.82 -1.17
C GLU A 815 -1.17 -47.76 -2.54
N VAL A 816 -0.54 -48.32 -3.58
CA VAL A 816 -1.16 -48.51 -4.89
C VAL A 816 -2.06 -49.75 -4.85
N LEU A 817 -3.31 -49.61 -5.26
CA LEU A 817 -4.31 -50.69 -5.30
C LEU A 817 -4.35 -51.33 -6.70
N ASP A 818 -4.43 -52.66 -6.76
CA ASP A 818 -4.64 -53.38 -8.01
C ASP A 818 -6.10 -53.26 -8.48
N THR A 819 -6.32 -52.63 -9.63
CA THR A 819 -7.66 -52.42 -10.20
C THR A 819 -8.07 -53.51 -11.21
N LYS A 820 -7.21 -54.51 -11.48
CA LYS A 820 -7.44 -55.56 -12.49
C LYS A 820 -8.53 -56.58 -12.14
N ASP A 821 -9.09 -56.53 -10.93
CA ASP A 821 -10.22 -57.37 -10.51
C ASP A 821 -11.59 -56.96 -11.14
N LYS A 822 -11.63 -55.95 -12.03
CA LYS A 822 -12.85 -55.48 -12.73
C LYS A 822 -13.63 -56.53 -13.55
N GLN A 823 -13.16 -57.77 -13.71
CA GLN A 823 -13.82 -58.78 -14.56
C GLN A 823 -14.53 -59.93 -13.83
N ARG A 824 -14.54 -59.98 -12.49
CA ARG A 824 -15.29 -61.03 -11.78
C ARG A 824 -15.92 -60.51 -10.49
N GLU A 825 -17.03 -59.77 -10.61
CA GLU A 825 -18.08 -59.70 -9.57
C GLU A 825 -19.36 -59.07 -10.12
#